data_AF-A0A6A5SBE5-F1
#
_entry.id   AF-A0A6A5SBE5-F1
#
_cell.length_a   1.000
_cell.length_b   1.000
_cell.length_c   1.000
_cell.angle_alpha   90.00
_cell.angle_beta   90.00
_cell.angle_gamma   90.00
#
_symmetry.space_group_name_H-M   'P 1'
#
loop_
_entity.id
_entity.type
_entity.pdbx_description
1 polymer ?
#
loop_
_entity_poly.entity_id
_entity_poly.type
_entity_poly.pdbx_seq_one_letter_code
_entity_poly.pdbx_strand_id
1 'polypeptide(L)'
;MLGIAALEGPDVIAGTKGTLQKALVAQYRAEKKWIKYHDLVIEVLGCRRSCLAITLERLARALYIVSSSGPGTDSLFDLLREITITRPITNEGLDLFEAVLGIPHTPKIDIYTVVREIWAGRECLGGQHVLSLQKVVGILDSSLAEKLRKSILHDWLIRGIERCFQDCQSVVRAHMNRSLPWTHLLLELHLFCTVVNNSVHLFPRLGSDFQEQLQAWPDAERMASIAGIYAAAQTQRSIRKDESWKTVVSGKPISALSHSPGERKRMKDPLEDVIEDFCLHRLLELGTISDVTQRTMNGVIHVWESTEGPPVDIDRRSLAILISRNASEDDALRCRCLAEIASGNKLLEPPNFLKDLIKITLMVEMEPQRAVVALIRLLTKRRSWTQCWKGLLYRWLEQDDTIGVVPRTKLIDYSLQTMKAAEWLSFMHSLETLFADLPSPESEERTLPSILQPQLLRWKTEVSQFTETLTKLEDAFGSCDAVRLFLVCSEGLSAENLLDILSCLRKAEGKPVENFMQKVAGQLSGKTTNAWEVKECLFDLLSAKPEVIQACEKIWNASTGFLDIPASAQASAQASAQSCSPTPIAKRRYDIPLAVAEVMVAGWMQDDSLNATEKVVFESIACLLNLEVYKRRIPTLKLVEATQFWEGIEAEIFAEVERLERLRKALKAKDPKGTSLLLQKLDIPDDSLLEEEVMKLPVGVVDLVELVGDNEVEISFPLSSYTALQRGAMGVPKAANTILLRLFIDLSGDLPPRFCTHFSSDPELDTLVHSQWICSGDSRAPHEHVCVSWQTAFIWQLNRSVYKQLRAGYKSIVELYKFIKMRIENMGHTCVSCGALHDAKNAQLRRSTPCGIVACAQLWYQLPLDVRIPEIRTDIFAVDLMLTSVYAAAMSGRPELLVGCPIYGNELIKTILNSLPSLIVISHAVNISLVLRSYHKDAEKLISWACVHFRGYLATATGLCKIHNLPAGTHQFVLANASPKLESAFVAQIPKSDTKSVVLFHGTSLDRLPAILAQGLMVCSGTSLQRTGAVHGDGIYVAEDPATSFMYAPTSLSWRNSGLSNMRVLLGCEVLGMTGKRMGTGIHVITDEKNVMVRYVFLFTHSANSPVAGHVVPAMASAMCALRMGWV
;
A
#
# COMPACT_ATOMS: atom_id res chain seq x y z
N MET A 1 30.60 29.76 -28.39
CA MET A 1 30.56 29.06 -29.70
C MET A 1 30.77 30.02 -30.86
N LEU A 2 29.89 31.01 -31.07
CA LEU A 2 30.09 32.10 -32.05
C LEU A 2 31.46 32.77 -31.87
N GLY A 3 31.93 32.96 -30.63
CA GLY A 3 33.25 33.52 -30.34
C GLY A 3 34.45 32.66 -30.80
N ILE A 4 34.36 31.32 -30.77
CA ILE A 4 35.47 30.43 -31.21
C ILE A 4 35.45 30.31 -32.74
N ALA A 5 34.27 30.10 -33.33
CA ALA A 5 34.10 30.07 -34.79
C ALA A 5 34.47 31.42 -35.44
N ALA A 6 34.24 32.54 -34.75
CA ALA A 6 34.65 33.87 -35.22
C ALA A 6 36.17 34.00 -35.37
N LEU A 7 36.98 33.25 -34.63
CA LEU A 7 38.46 33.28 -34.73
C LEU A 7 38.93 32.86 -36.12
N GLU A 8 38.20 31.98 -36.80
CA GLU A 8 38.46 31.54 -38.18
C GLU A 8 37.86 32.49 -39.23
N GLY A 9 37.09 33.49 -38.81
CA GLY A 9 36.51 34.52 -39.67
C GLY A 9 37.51 35.60 -40.10
N PRO A 10 37.07 36.56 -40.94
CA PRO A 10 37.94 37.63 -41.44
C PRO A 10 38.47 38.52 -40.32
N ASP A 11 39.66 39.11 -40.51
CA ASP A 11 40.26 40.06 -39.56
C ASP A 11 39.43 41.34 -39.45
N VAL A 12 38.53 41.36 -38.46
CA VAL A 12 37.72 42.54 -38.11
C VAL A 12 38.41 43.52 -37.15
N ILE A 13 39.63 43.22 -36.69
CA ILE A 13 40.33 44.05 -35.70
C ILE A 13 41.33 45.00 -36.36
N ALA A 14 42.16 44.50 -37.28
CA ALA A 14 43.17 45.29 -37.99
C ALA A 14 42.90 45.42 -39.49
N GLY A 15 42.05 44.57 -40.08
CA GLY A 15 41.78 44.52 -41.51
C GLY A 15 43.00 44.19 -42.38
N THR A 16 44.10 43.71 -41.78
CA THR A 16 45.40 43.52 -42.46
C THR A 16 45.87 42.07 -42.43
N LYS A 17 45.23 41.20 -41.66
CA LYS A 17 45.51 39.76 -41.58
C LYS A 17 44.37 38.97 -42.24
N GLY A 18 44.69 37.75 -42.70
CA GLY A 18 43.70 36.90 -43.39
C GLY A 18 42.62 36.29 -42.48
N THR A 19 42.90 36.16 -41.18
CA THR A 19 41.94 35.65 -40.18
C THR A 19 42.04 36.44 -38.88
N LEU A 20 40.94 36.48 -38.12
CA LEU A 20 40.86 37.10 -36.81
C LEU A 20 41.88 36.51 -35.82
N GLN A 21 42.09 35.20 -35.87
CA GLN A 21 43.13 34.49 -35.12
C GLN A 21 44.53 35.09 -35.35
N LYS A 22 44.93 35.32 -36.62
CA LYS A 22 46.23 35.91 -36.98
C LYS A 22 46.33 37.38 -36.56
N ALA A 23 45.21 38.10 -36.55
CA ALA A 23 45.15 39.48 -36.07
C ALA A 23 45.37 39.57 -34.56
N LEU A 24 44.73 38.69 -33.77
CA LEU A 24 44.90 38.61 -32.31
C LEU A 24 46.35 38.32 -31.91
N VAL A 25 47.03 37.41 -32.62
CA VAL A 25 48.47 37.12 -32.40
C VAL A 25 49.34 38.34 -32.71
N ALA A 26 49.06 39.06 -33.79
CA ALA A 26 49.85 40.23 -34.20
C ALA A 26 49.72 41.41 -33.23
N GLN A 27 48.52 41.60 -32.65
CA GLN A 27 48.25 42.68 -31.69
C GLN A 27 48.63 42.35 -30.25
N TYR A 28 48.93 41.08 -29.95
CA TYR A 28 49.32 40.67 -28.61
C TYR A 28 50.61 41.37 -28.16
N ARG A 29 50.52 42.02 -26.99
CA ARG A 29 51.64 42.64 -26.27
C ARG A 29 52.16 41.63 -25.24
N ALA A 30 53.45 41.35 -25.27
CA ALA A 30 54.13 40.24 -24.59
C ALA A 30 54.21 40.34 -23.05
N GLU A 31 53.22 40.95 -22.42
CA GLU A 31 53.18 41.29 -20.99
C GLU A 31 51.94 40.70 -20.27
N LYS A 32 50.93 40.22 -21.01
CA LYS A 32 49.64 39.78 -20.44
C LYS A 32 49.47 38.27 -20.46
N LYS A 33 49.52 37.61 -19.31
CA LYS A 33 49.29 36.16 -19.18
C LYS A 33 47.89 35.71 -19.65
N TRP A 34 46.89 36.57 -19.50
CA TRP A 34 45.51 36.30 -19.91
C TRP A 34 45.05 37.32 -20.91
N ILE A 35 44.44 36.86 -22.01
CA ILE A 35 43.79 37.72 -22.99
C ILE A 35 42.29 37.46 -22.99
N LYS A 36 41.50 38.52 -23.19
CA LYS A 36 40.06 38.43 -23.32
C LYS A 36 39.63 38.92 -24.70
N TYR A 37 38.85 38.13 -25.40
CA TYR A 37 38.24 38.49 -26.68
C TYR A 37 36.77 38.07 -26.67
N HIS A 38 35.86 39.05 -26.69
CA HIS A 38 34.45 38.86 -26.36
C HIS A 38 34.29 38.04 -25.05
N ASP A 39 33.64 36.88 -25.14
CA ASP A 39 33.38 35.97 -24.03
C ASP A 39 34.52 34.95 -23.81
N LEU A 40 35.54 34.94 -24.66
CA LEU A 40 36.67 34.02 -24.55
C LEU A 40 37.77 34.62 -23.66
N VAL A 41 38.23 33.86 -22.69
CA VAL A 41 39.39 34.16 -21.87
C VAL A 41 40.46 33.10 -22.18
N ILE A 42 41.62 33.51 -22.68
CA ILE A 42 42.67 32.60 -23.17
C ILE A 42 43.96 32.82 -22.40
N GLU A 43 44.56 31.75 -21.91
CA GLU A 43 45.88 31.75 -21.29
C GLU A 43 47.01 31.77 -22.33
N VAL A 44 48.00 32.63 -22.12
CA VAL A 44 49.22 32.70 -22.93
C VAL A 44 50.42 32.35 -22.05
N LEU A 45 50.69 31.05 -21.94
CA LEU A 45 51.82 30.53 -21.17
C LEU A 45 53.15 31.07 -21.72
N GLY A 46 53.94 31.72 -20.87
CA GLY A 46 55.21 32.33 -21.23
C GLY A 46 55.13 33.73 -21.86
N CYS A 47 53.93 34.33 -21.96
CA CYS A 47 53.68 35.69 -22.46
C CYS A 47 54.29 36.02 -23.85
N ARG A 48 54.50 35.02 -24.71
CA ARG A 48 55.05 35.20 -26.06
C ARG A 48 53.96 35.08 -27.12
N ARG A 49 54.11 35.81 -28.23
CA ARG A 49 53.22 35.71 -29.39
C ARG A 49 53.14 34.29 -29.97
N SER A 50 54.26 33.57 -29.99
CA SER A 50 54.30 32.18 -30.45
C SER A 50 53.43 31.25 -29.60
N CYS A 51 53.37 31.47 -28.29
CA CYS A 51 52.54 30.66 -27.38
C CYS A 51 51.05 30.90 -27.61
N LEU A 52 50.65 32.15 -27.81
CA LEU A 52 49.26 32.49 -28.17
C LEU A 52 48.86 31.87 -29.52
N ALA A 53 49.75 31.91 -30.51
CA ALA A 53 49.51 31.29 -31.81
C ALA A 53 49.26 29.78 -31.68
N ILE A 54 50.07 29.08 -30.90
CA ILE A 54 49.93 27.63 -30.65
C ILE A 54 48.60 27.32 -29.97
N THR A 55 48.22 28.03 -28.91
CA THR A 55 46.96 27.80 -28.19
C THR A 55 45.74 28.02 -29.09
N LEU A 56 45.75 29.08 -29.90
CA LEU A 56 44.69 29.35 -30.86
C LEU A 56 44.62 28.31 -31.99
N GLU A 57 45.76 27.79 -32.46
CA GLU A 57 45.81 26.75 -33.50
C GLU A 57 45.28 25.41 -32.98
N ARG A 58 45.62 25.06 -31.74
CA ARG A 58 45.06 23.87 -31.05
C ARG A 58 43.54 23.98 -30.89
N LEU A 59 43.04 25.15 -30.51
CA LEU A 59 41.60 25.41 -30.38
C LEU A 59 40.86 25.28 -31.73
N ALA A 60 41.46 25.80 -32.81
CA ALA A 60 40.91 25.67 -34.17
C ALA A 60 40.84 24.20 -34.61
N ARG A 61 41.92 23.42 -34.37
CA ARG A 61 41.93 21.98 -34.63
C ARG A 61 40.87 21.23 -33.81
N ALA A 62 40.73 21.56 -32.53
CA ALA A 62 39.71 20.96 -31.68
C ALA A 62 38.30 21.20 -32.23
N LEU A 63 37.98 22.44 -32.64
CA LEU A 63 36.69 22.77 -33.25
C LEU A 63 36.45 22.00 -34.55
N TYR A 64 37.49 21.86 -35.38
CA TYR A 64 37.41 21.07 -36.62
C TYR A 64 37.07 19.60 -36.36
N ILE A 65 37.75 18.97 -35.40
CA ILE A 65 37.52 17.56 -35.03
C ILE A 65 36.09 17.35 -34.53
N VAL A 66 35.56 18.25 -33.70
CA VAL A 66 34.18 18.15 -33.21
C VAL A 66 33.16 18.37 -34.33
N SER A 67 33.49 19.22 -35.31
CA SER A 67 32.61 19.47 -36.47
C SER A 67 32.60 18.34 -37.50
N SER A 68 33.56 17.40 -37.43
CA SER A 68 33.57 16.21 -38.28
C SER A 68 32.68 15.11 -37.70
N SER A 69 31.69 14.64 -38.47
CA SER A 69 30.66 13.70 -38.01
C SER A 69 31.25 12.34 -37.58
N GLY A 70 31.09 11.98 -36.30
CA GLY A 70 31.52 10.70 -35.73
C GLY A 70 30.63 10.25 -34.55
N PRO A 71 30.85 9.04 -33.98
CA PRO A 71 30.08 8.57 -32.84
C PRO A 71 30.41 9.39 -31.57
N GLY A 72 29.38 9.88 -30.86
CA GLY A 72 29.55 10.66 -29.62
C GLY A 72 29.90 12.13 -29.86
N THR A 73 29.62 12.68 -31.04
CA THR A 73 29.86 14.11 -31.38
C THR A 73 29.22 15.07 -30.40
N ASP A 74 28.03 14.77 -29.88
CA ASP A 74 27.32 15.67 -28.96
C ASP A 74 28.01 15.73 -27.59
N SER A 75 28.43 14.58 -27.05
CA SER A 75 29.15 14.53 -25.77
C SER A 75 30.58 15.06 -25.89
N LEU A 76 31.24 14.84 -27.03
CA LEU A 76 32.54 15.43 -27.35
C LEU A 76 32.44 16.97 -27.48
N PHE A 77 31.36 17.47 -28.10
CA PHE A 77 31.08 18.89 -28.19
C PHE A 77 30.84 19.51 -26.82
N ASP A 78 30.09 18.84 -25.96
CA ASP A 78 29.85 19.27 -24.58
C ASP A 78 31.13 19.34 -23.75
N LEU A 79 32.05 18.39 -23.94
CA LEU A 79 33.38 18.42 -23.30
C LEU A 79 34.19 19.63 -23.79
N LEU A 80 34.23 19.90 -25.10
CA LEU A 80 34.92 21.08 -25.65
C LEU A 80 34.35 22.37 -25.09
N ARG A 81 33.01 22.47 -25.00
CA ARG A 81 32.32 23.63 -24.42
C ARG A 81 32.70 23.85 -22.95
N GLU A 82 32.75 22.79 -22.14
CA GLU A 82 33.11 22.90 -20.73
C GLU A 82 34.56 23.38 -20.52
N ILE A 83 35.46 22.93 -21.39
CA ILE A 83 36.88 23.28 -21.34
C ILE A 83 37.16 24.71 -21.83
N THR A 84 36.33 25.24 -22.74
CA THR A 84 36.66 26.49 -23.48
C THR A 84 35.70 27.66 -23.26
N ILE A 85 34.44 27.41 -22.89
CA ILE A 85 33.39 28.43 -22.78
C ILE A 85 32.93 28.60 -21.33
N THR A 86 32.72 27.49 -20.60
CA THR A 86 32.37 27.55 -19.17
C THR A 86 33.56 27.98 -18.31
N ARG A 87 34.79 27.84 -18.84
CA ARG A 87 36.05 28.11 -18.14
C ARG A 87 37.05 28.80 -19.07
N PRO A 88 38.07 29.50 -18.53
CA PRO A 88 39.17 30.03 -19.35
C PRO A 88 39.88 28.93 -20.13
N ILE A 89 40.24 29.22 -21.39
CA ILE A 89 40.99 28.33 -22.27
C ILE A 89 42.43 28.26 -21.77
N THR A 90 42.80 27.14 -21.15
CA THR A 90 44.15 26.85 -20.67
C THR A 90 44.81 25.75 -21.49
N ASN A 91 46.14 25.69 -21.47
CA ASN A 91 46.84 24.57 -22.12
C ASN A 91 46.51 23.24 -21.43
N GLU A 92 46.33 23.22 -20.11
CA GLU A 92 45.93 22.03 -19.35
C GLU A 92 44.57 21.48 -19.81
N GLY A 93 43.59 22.37 -20.05
CA GLY A 93 42.28 21.97 -20.57
C GLY A 93 42.36 21.42 -22.00
N LEU A 94 43.19 22.02 -22.86
CA LEU A 94 43.41 21.53 -24.22
C LEU A 94 44.21 20.21 -24.26
N ASP A 95 45.17 20.02 -23.35
CA ASP A 95 45.91 18.77 -23.18
C ASP A 95 44.96 17.63 -22.78
N LEU A 96 44.03 17.89 -21.87
CA LEU A 96 42.97 16.94 -21.50
C LEU A 96 42.08 16.61 -22.71
N PHE A 97 41.61 17.61 -23.45
CA PHE A 97 40.76 17.39 -24.62
C PHE A 97 41.45 16.51 -25.67
N GLU A 98 42.71 16.81 -26.00
CA GLU A 98 43.51 16.02 -26.95
C GLU A 98 43.83 14.62 -26.42
N ALA A 99 44.00 14.46 -25.10
CA ALA A 99 44.23 13.16 -24.48
C ALA A 99 43.00 12.23 -24.57
N VAL A 100 41.78 12.77 -24.42
CA VAL A 100 40.54 12.00 -24.53
C VAL A 100 40.25 11.57 -25.96
N LEU A 101 40.59 12.40 -26.96
CA LEU A 101 40.45 12.06 -28.39
C LEU A 101 41.27 10.84 -28.81
N GLY A 102 42.34 10.49 -28.07
CA GLY A 102 43.16 9.31 -28.33
C GLY A 102 42.53 7.99 -27.87
N ILE A 103 41.36 8.02 -27.21
CA ILE A 103 40.70 6.84 -26.65
C ILE A 103 39.40 6.56 -27.42
N PRO A 104 39.18 5.32 -27.90
CA PRO A 104 38.00 5.00 -28.70
C PRO A 104 36.71 5.13 -27.88
N HIS A 105 35.76 5.91 -28.41
CA HIS A 105 34.41 6.03 -27.85
C HIS A 105 33.61 4.75 -28.10
N THR A 106 32.90 4.26 -27.08
CA THR A 106 31.98 3.12 -27.22
C THR A 106 30.59 3.47 -26.66
N PRO A 107 29.49 2.94 -27.21
CA PRO A 107 28.15 3.23 -26.71
C PRO A 107 27.91 2.83 -25.24
N LYS A 108 28.71 1.89 -24.71
CA LYS A 108 28.64 1.46 -23.30
C LYS A 108 29.34 2.42 -22.34
N ILE A 109 30.35 3.16 -22.83
CA ILE A 109 31.17 4.07 -22.04
C ILE A 109 31.37 5.35 -22.84
N ASP A 110 30.50 6.34 -22.58
CA ASP A 110 30.65 7.70 -23.09
C ASP A 110 31.78 8.41 -22.34
N ILE A 111 33.00 8.19 -22.80
CA ILE A 111 34.20 8.76 -22.20
C ILE A 111 34.16 10.29 -22.12
N TYR A 112 33.54 10.95 -23.09
CA TYR A 112 33.50 12.41 -23.14
C TYR A 112 32.64 12.97 -22.01
N THR A 113 31.47 12.38 -21.75
CA THR A 113 30.62 12.75 -20.63
C THR A 113 31.27 12.45 -19.29
N VAL A 114 31.88 11.27 -19.14
CA VAL A 114 32.53 10.88 -17.87
C VAL A 114 33.69 11.83 -17.53
N VAL A 115 34.57 12.12 -18.49
CA VAL A 115 35.70 13.04 -18.26
C VAL A 115 35.19 14.46 -18.00
N ARG A 116 34.12 14.90 -18.69
CA ARG A 116 33.50 16.21 -18.44
C ARG A 116 33.00 16.33 -17.01
N GLU A 117 32.31 15.32 -16.48
CA GLU A 117 31.79 15.32 -15.10
C GLU A 117 32.91 15.37 -14.06
N ILE A 118 33.96 14.55 -14.25
CA ILE A 118 35.12 14.55 -13.35
C ILE A 118 35.87 15.88 -13.41
N TRP A 119 36.07 16.43 -14.61
CA TRP A 119 36.78 17.69 -14.79
C TRP A 119 35.99 18.90 -14.26
N ALA A 120 34.68 18.91 -14.48
CA ALA A 120 33.78 19.92 -13.94
C ALA A 120 33.76 19.87 -12.41
N GLY A 121 33.72 18.67 -11.83
CA GLY A 121 33.65 18.41 -10.39
C GLY A 121 34.99 18.41 -9.63
N ARG A 122 36.12 18.69 -10.29
CA ARG A 122 37.49 18.53 -9.71
C ARG A 122 37.74 19.19 -8.35
N GLU A 123 36.97 20.21 -7.97
CA GLU A 123 37.09 20.90 -6.68
C GLU A 123 36.24 20.27 -5.57
N CYS A 124 35.24 19.45 -5.92
CA CYS A 124 34.25 18.86 -5.02
C CYS A 124 33.85 17.44 -5.46
N LEU A 125 34.83 16.60 -5.80
CA LEU A 125 34.58 15.17 -6.01
C LEU A 125 34.18 14.49 -4.70
N GLY A 126 33.29 13.51 -4.79
CA GLY A 126 32.63 12.88 -3.63
C GLY A 126 31.55 11.89 -4.10
N GLY A 127 30.73 11.40 -3.17
CA GLY A 127 29.81 10.26 -3.39
C GLY A 127 28.88 10.37 -4.61
N GLN A 128 28.44 11.58 -4.96
CA GLN A 128 27.59 11.83 -6.13
C GLN A 128 28.25 11.52 -7.49
N HIS A 129 29.56 11.33 -7.52
CA HIS A 129 30.34 11.03 -8.72
C HIS A 129 30.81 9.56 -8.79
N VAL A 130 30.33 8.68 -7.90
CA VAL A 130 30.81 7.29 -7.77
C VAL A 130 30.83 6.52 -9.11
N LEU A 131 29.76 6.63 -9.91
CA LEU A 131 29.66 5.96 -11.21
C LEU A 131 30.65 6.52 -12.24
N SER A 132 30.86 7.83 -12.24
CA SER A 132 31.75 8.52 -13.18
C SER A 132 33.21 8.27 -12.81
N LEU A 133 33.52 8.24 -11.51
CA LEU A 133 34.84 7.86 -10.99
C LEU A 133 35.15 6.40 -11.30
N GLN A 134 34.21 5.47 -11.06
CA GLN A 134 34.36 4.06 -11.40
C GLN A 134 34.69 3.86 -12.89
N LYS A 135 33.95 4.54 -13.78
CA LYS A 135 34.18 4.47 -15.23
C LYS A 135 35.54 5.06 -15.62
N VAL A 136 35.93 6.20 -15.05
CA VAL A 136 37.23 6.81 -15.33
C VAL A 136 38.38 5.93 -14.86
N VAL A 137 38.30 5.31 -13.68
CA VAL A 137 39.35 4.39 -13.20
C VAL A 137 39.57 3.25 -14.21
N GLY A 138 38.50 2.59 -14.66
CA GLY A 138 38.61 1.53 -15.66
C GLY A 138 39.20 2.00 -17.01
N ILE A 139 38.97 3.26 -17.41
CA ILE A 139 39.56 3.85 -18.61
C ILE A 139 41.05 4.13 -18.41
N LEU A 140 41.46 4.59 -17.22
CA LEU A 140 42.84 4.94 -16.91
C LEU A 140 43.77 3.73 -16.93
N ASP A 141 43.27 2.51 -16.75
CA ASP A 141 44.06 1.28 -16.88
C ASP A 141 44.23 0.78 -18.33
N SER A 142 43.57 1.42 -19.30
CA SER A 142 43.80 1.13 -20.71
C SER A 142 45.21 1.57 -21.16
N SER A 143 45.87 0.76 -21.99
CA SER A 143 47.15 1.14 -22.60
C SER A 143 47.07 2.44 -23.41
N LEU A 144 45.90 2.74 -24.00
CA LEU A 144 45.65 3.94 -24.81
C LEU A 144 45.49 5.22 -23.98
N ALA A 145 45.28 5.11 -22.67
CA ALA A 145 45.00 6.25 -21.80
C ALA A 145 46.25 6.95 -21.23
N GLU A 146 47.45 6.73 -21.79
CA GLU A 146 48.70 7.29 -21.25
C GLU A 146 48.70 8.82 -21.16
N LYS A 147 48.21 9.48 -22.22
CA LYS A 147 48.06 10.94 -22.25
C LYS A 147 47.02 11.41 -21.24
N LEU A 148 45.92 10.68 -21.08
CA LEU A 148 44.85 11.03 -20.14
C LEU A 148 45.31 10.89 -18.69
N ARG A 149 46.09 9.84 -18.38
CA ARG A 149 46.73 9.66 -17.08
C ARG A 149 47.59 10.87 -16.72
N LYS A 150 48.40 11.37 -17.66
CA LYS A 150 49.25 12.55 -17.44
C LYS A 150 48.43 13.84 -17.17
N SER A 151 47.22 13.95 -17.71
CA SER A 151 46.37 15.14 -17.57
C SER A 151 45.41 15.13 -16.38
N ILE A 152 44.96 13.96 -15.92
CA ILE A 152 43.91 13.87 -14.87
C ILE A 152 44.36 13.23 -13.56
N LEU A 153 45.48 12.48 -13.56
CA LEU A 153 45.98 11.78 -12.37
C LEU A 153 46.78 12.71 -11.45
N HIS A 154 46.08 13.68 -10.87
CA HIS A 154 46.58 14.66 -9.92
C HIS A 154 46.01 14.41 -8.51
N ASP A 155 46.58 15.06 -7.49
CA ASP A 155 46.17 14.89 -6.09
C ASP A 155 44.68 15.16 -5.84
N TRP A 156 44.05 16.04 -6.63
CA TRP A 156 42.62 16.32 -6.49
C TRP A 156 41.75 15.12 -6.87
N LEU A 157 42.15 14.31 -7.85
CA LEU A 157 41.42 13.10 -8.24
C LEU A 157 41.61 12.00 -7.20
N ILE A 158 42.83 11.84 -6.69
CA ILE A 158 43.17 10.90 -5.62
C ILE A 158 42.34 11.20 -4.37
N ARG A 159 42.39 12.45 -3.88
CA ARG A 159 41.56 12.90 -2.74
C ARG A 159 40.06 12.78 -3.03
N GLY A 160 39.65 13.01 -4.28
CA GLY A 160 38.26 12.86 -4.69
C GLY A 160 37.73 11.43 -4.61
N ILE A 161 38.57 10.44 -4.93
CA ILE A 161 38.25 9.01 -4.82
C ILE A 161 38.18 8.58 -3.37
N GLU A 162 39.15 8.98 -2.54
CA GLU A 162 39.17 8.71 -1.10
C GLU A 162 37.94 9.35 -0.41
N ARG A 163 37.60 10.59 -0.77
CA ARG A 163 36.39 11.26 -0.27
C ARG A 163 35.10 10.59 -0.74
N CYS A 164 35.04 10.17 -2.01
CA CYS A 164 33.89 9.43 -2.53
C CYS A 164 33.65 8.13 -1.75
N PHE A 165 34.71 7.41 -1.42
CA PHE A 165 34.63 6.22 -0.57
C PHE A 165 34.09 6.53 0.83
N GLN A 166 34.63 7.55 1.50
CA GLN A 166 34.18 7.98 2.84
C GLN A 166 32.72 8.45 2.85
N ASP A 167 32.31 9.20 1.82
CA ASP A 167 30.92 9.66 1.64
C ASP A 167 29.99 8.45 1.49
N CYS A 168 30.34 7.49 0.62
CA CYS A 168 29.55 6.27 0.42
C CYS A 168 29.48 5.41 1.69
N GLN A 169 30.59 5.22 2.41
CA GLN A 169 30.59 4.51 3.70
C GLN A 169 29.66 5.18 4.72
N SER A 170 29.71 6.51 4.79
CA SER A 170 28.87 7.30 5.70
C SER A 170 27.38 7.17 5.37
N VAL A 171 27.04 7.10 4.08
CA VAL A 171 25.67 6.86 3.61
C VAL A 171 25.20 5.44 4.00
N VAL A 172 26.02 4.41 3.76
CA VAL A 172 25.67 3.02 4.14
C VAL A 172 25.47 2.92 5.66
N ARG A 173 26.37 3.49 6.46
CA ARG A 173 26.27 3.54 7.93
C ARG A 173 25.02 4.27 8.39
N ALA A 174 24.71 5.43 7.79
CA ALA A 174 23.51 6.18 8.12
C ALA A 174 22.23 5.38 7.83
N HIS A 175 22.22 4.59 6.75
CA HIS A 175 21.10 3.72 6.44
C HIS A 175 20.99 2.54 7.43
N MET A 176 22.09 1.90 7.81
CA MET A 176 22.11 0.85 8.85
C MET A 176 21.58 1.37 10.20
N ASN A 177 22.10 2.51 10.68
CA ASN A 177 21.70 3.12 11.94
C ASN A 177 20.23 3.56 11.96
N ARG A 178 19.70 3.99 10.80
CA ARG A 178 18.29 4.38 10.64
C ARG A 178 17.37 3.21 10.27
N SER A 179 17.90 1.98 10.20
CA SER A 179 17.16 0.79 9.76
C SER A 179 16.49 0.97 8.38
N LEU A 180 17.18 1.65 7.46
CA LEU A 180 16.79 1.83 6.05
C LEU A 180 17.48 0.78 5.17
N PRO A 181 16.99 0.51 3.94
CA PRO A 181 17.65 -0.39 3.01
C PRO A 181 19.07 0.08 2.69
N TRP A 182 20.07 -0.76 2.95
CA TRP A 182 21.50 -0.42 2.80
C TRP A 182 22.29 -1.40 1.92
N THR A 183 21.79 -2.62 1.70
CA THR A 183 22.52 -3.69 0.98
C THR A 183 22.87 -3.32 -0.46
N HIS A 184 21.95 -2.67 -1.20
CA HIS A 184 22.23 -2.17 -2.55
C HIS A 184 23.35 -1.12 -2.58
N LEU A 185 23.38 -0.22 -1.59
CA LEU A 185 24.43 0.81 -1.46
C LEU A 185 25.78 0.18 -1.10
N LEU A 186 25.78 -0.87 -0.28
CA LEU A 186 26.99 -1.63 0.02
C LEU A 186 27.53 -2.34 -1.23
N LEU A 187 26.65 -2.91 -2.07
CA LEU A 187 27.06 -3.55 -3.33
C LEU A 187 27.61 -2.53 -4.35
N GLU A 188 27.00 -1.35 -4.46
CA GLU A 188 27.54 -0.26 -5.30
C GLU A 188 28.91 0.20 -4.81
N LEU A 189 29.08 0.35 -3.49
CA LEU A 189 30.36 0.69 -2.88
C LEU A 189 31.40 -0.42 -3.10
N HIS A 190 31.01 -1.70 -2.95
CA HIS A 190 31.90 -2.84 -3.23
C HIS A 190 32.39 -2.86 -4.67
N LEU A 191 31.50 -2.60 -5.63
CA LEU A 191 31.86 -2.55 -7.05
C LEU A 191 32.85 -1.41 -7.31
N PHE A 192 32.62 -0.23 -6.74
CA PHE A 192 33.55 0.89 -6.81
C PHE A 192 34.92 0.53 -6.20
N CYS A 193 34.94 -0.04 -5.00
CA CYS A 193 36.17 -0.48 -4.31
C CYS A 193 36.94 -1.52 -5.12
N THR A 194 36.24 -2.49 -5.71
CA THR A 194 36.84 -3.54 -6.54
C THR A 194 37.51 -2.94 -7.77
N VAL A 195 36.86 -1.99 -8.45
CA VAL A 195 37.42 -1.30 -9.62
C VAL A 195 38.65 -0.48 -9.24
N VAL A 196 38.63 0.21 -8.10
CA VAL A 196 39.76 1.00 -7.60
C VAL A 196 40.93 0.09 -7.16
N ASN A 197 40.65 -1.00 -6.44
CA ASN A 197 41.66 -1.96 -5.97
C ASN A 197 42.38 -2.67 -7.11
N ASN A 198 41.65 -3.00 -8.19
CA ASN A 198 42.22 -3.67 -9.36
C ASN A 198 42.96 -2.72 -10.31
N SER A 199 43.00 -1.41 -10.01
CA SER A 199 43.62 -0.43 -10.89
C SER A 199 45.14 -0.41 -10.76
N VAL A 200 45.85 -0.73 -11.84
CA VAL A 200 47.31 -0.81 -11.86
C VAL A 200 47.95 0.57 -11.69
N HIS A 201 47.32 1.62 -12.23
CA HIS A 201 47.90 2.96 -12.21
C HIS A 201 47.42 3.84 -11.06
N LEU A 202 46.22 3.58 -10.52
CA LEU A 202 45.61 4.40 -9.49
C LEU A 202 45.84 3.86 -8.10
N PHE A 203 45.71 2.54 -7.89
CA PHE A 203 45.83 1.91 -6.57
C PHE A 203 47.15 2.26 -5.86
N PRO A 204 48.34 2.19 -6.49
CA PRO A 204 49.61 2.48 -5.82
C PRO A 204 49.80 3.92 -5.36
N ARG A 205 48.94 4.86 -5.80
CA ARG A 205 49.03 6.30 -5.49
C ARG A 205 48.08 6.73 -4.38
N LEU A 206 47.19 5.84 -3.93
CA LEU A 206 46.29 6.05 -2.81
C LEU A 206 47.07 6.05 -1.48
N GLY A 207 46.50 6.67 -0.43
CA GLY A 207 47.08 6.59 0.91
C GLY A 207 47.22 5.15 1.42
N SER A 208 48.28 4.86 2.19
CA SER A 208 48.56 3.52 2.74
C SER A 208 47.38 2.94 3.51
N ASP A 209 46.75 3.77 4.35
CA ASP A 209 45.63 3.36 5.18
C ASP A 209 44.46 2.93 4.28
N PHE A 210 44.20 3.67 3.20
CA PHE A 210 43.12 3.38 2.24
C PHE A 210 43.39 2.11 1.42
N GLN A 211 44.65 1.85 1.05
CA GLN A 211 45.05 0.61 0.38
C GLN A 211 44.80 -0.62 1.26
N GLU A 212 45.17 -0.55 2.54
CA GLU A 212 44.91 -1.63 3.51
C GLU A 212 43.40 -1.85 3.69
N GLN A 213 42.60 -0.77 3.74
CA GLN A 213 41.14 -0.91 3.81
C GLN A 213 40.61 -1.65 2.59
N LEU A 214 40.98 -1.25 1.36
CA LEU A 214 40.47 -1.87 0.13
C LEU A 214 40.89 -3.35 -0.01
N GLN A 215 42.09 -3.72 0.45
CA GLN A 215 42.56 -5.11 0.43
C GLN A 215 41.83 -6.01 1.42
N ALA A 216 41.24 -5.45 2.47
CA ALA A 216 40.44 -6.19 3.45
C ALA A 216 39.01 -6.50 2.98
N TRP A 217 38.57 -5.97 1.82
CA TRP A 217 37.22 -6.18 1.30
C TRP A 217 37.04 -7.60 0.73
N PRO A 218 35.87 -8.25 0.97
CA PRO A 218 35.55 -9.54 0.37
C PRO A 218 35.53 -9.49 -1.16
N ASP A 219 35.72 -10.64 -1.80
CA ASP A 219 35.45 -10.79 -3.23
C ASP A 219 33.94 -10.65 -3.55
N ALA A 220 33.61 -10.60 -4.85
CA ALA A 220 32.24 -10.34 -5.31
C ALA A 220 31.26 -11.47 -4.93
N GLU A 221 31.70 -12.72 -4.92
CA GLU A 221 30.88 -13.90 -4.62
C GLU A 221 30.52 -13.94 -3.13
N ARG A 222 31.53 -13.70 -2.28
CA ARG A 222 31.36 -13.60 -0.84
C ARG A 222 30.54 -12.38 -0.43
N MET A 223 30.70 -11.23 -1.11
CA MET A 223 29.87 -10.05 -0.85
C MET A 223 28.40 -10.28 -1.25
N ALA A 224 28.16 -10.94 -2.39
CA ALA A 224 26.82 -11.34 -2.80
C ALA A 224 26.18 -12.30 -1.80
N SER A 225 26.96 -13.25 -1.27
CA SER A 225 26.51 -14.14 -0.20
C SER A 225 26.10 -13.38 1.06
N ILE A 226 26.89 -12.40 1.53
CA ILE A 226 26.55 -11.56 2.70
C ILE A 226 25.22 -10.81 2.48
N ALA A 227 25.05 -10.16 1.33
CA ALA A 227 23.81 -9.46 0.99
C ALA A 227 22.61 -10.43 0.88
N GLY A 228 22.84 -11.61 0.32
CA GLY A 228 21.83 -12.67 0.20
C GLY A 228 21.39 -13.26 1.54
N ILE A 229 22.33 -13.47 2.47
CA ILE A 229 22.04 -13.93 3.84
C ILE A 229 21.17 -12.89 4.56
N TYR A 230 21.53 -11.60 4.48
CA TYR A 230 20.76 -10.53 5.12
C TYR A 230 19.34 -10.42 4.56
N ALA A 231 19.18 -10.50 3.24
CA ALA A 231 17.86 -10.50 2.60
C ALA A 231 17.03 -11.74 2.99
N ALA A 232 17.65 -12.91 3.11
CA ALA A 232 16.98 -14.13 3.54
C ALA A 232 16.54 -14.05 5.02
N ALA A 233 17.35 -13.49 5.90
CA ALA A 233 17.00 -13.22 7.30
C ALA A 233 15.78 -12.27 7.43
N GLN A 234 15.77 -11.19 6.64
CA GLN A 234 14.63 -10.25 6.60
C GLN A 234 13.34 -10.89 6.07
N THR A 235 13.46 -11.80 5.10
CA THR A 235 12.33 -12.54 4.54
C THR A 235 11.73 -13.48 5.58
N GLN A 236 12.57 -14.24 6.29
CA GLN A 236 12.17 -15.13 7.38
C GLN A 236 11.47 -14.38 8.54
N ARG A 237 11.94 -13.18 8.89
CA ARG A 237 11.28 -12.30 9.87
C ARG A 237 9.88 -11.86 9.42
N SER A 238 9.69 -11.61 8.12
CA SER A 238 8.40 -11.19 7.56
C SER A 238 7.38 -12.33 7.60
N ILE A 239 7.81 -13.55 7.25
CA ILE A 239 6.99 -14.77 7.34
C ILE A 239 6.49 -15.00 8.78
N ARG A 240 7.36 -14.80 9.79
CA ARG A 240 7.01 -14.96 11.20
C ARG A 240 6.01 -13.93 11.72
N LYS A 241 6.04 -12.68 11.25
CA LYS A 241 5.04 -11.67 11.66
C LYS A 241 3.63 -12.06 11.21
N ASP A 242 3.50 -12.66 10.03
CA ASP A 242 2.21 -13.13 9.51
C ASP A 242 1.70 -14.40 10.21
N GLU A 243 2.58 -15.28 10.70
CA GLU A 243 2.16 -16.48 11.45
C GLU A 243 1.94 -16.22 12.95
N SER A 244 2.77 -15.38 13.57
CA SER A 244 2.64 -14.98 14.99
C SER A 244 1.38 -14.14 15.25
N TRP A 245 0.97 -13.29 14.30
CA TRP A 245 -0.30 -12.56 14.42
C TRP A 245 -1.53 -13.45 14.24
N LYS A 246 -1.41 -14.60 13.56
CA LYS A 246 -2.53 -15.55 13.40
C LYS A 246 -2.80 -16.37 14.67
N THR A 247 -1.83 -16.52 15.56
CA THR A 247 -1.96 -17.34 16.79
C THR A 247 -2.28 -16.53 18.06
N VAL A 248 -2.01 -15.22 18.10
CA VAL A 248 -2.36 -14.37 19.27
C VAL A 248 -3.84 -13.97 19.29
N VAL A 249 -4.57 -14.12 18.18
CA VAL A 249 -5.99 -13.75 18.06
C VAL A 249 -6.96 -14.80 18.65
N SER A 250 -6.47 -15.91 19.20
CA SER A 250 -7.33 -16.96 19.80
C SER A 250 -7.27 -17.12 21.33
N GLY A 251 -6.55 -16.28 22.10
CA GLY A 251 -6.48 -16.37 23.57
C GLY A 251 -6.54 -15.01 24.29
N LYS A 252 -7.38 -14.90 25.34
CA LYS A 252 -7.68 -13.67 26.12
C LYS A 252 -6.42 -12.88 26.57
N PRO A 253 -6.47 -11.52 26.62
CA PRO A 253 -5.32 -10.72 27.05
C PRO A 253 -5.13 -10.76 28.57
N ILE A 254 -3.91 -11.06 29.01
CA ILE A 254 -3.44 -10.81 30.38
C ILE A 254 -3.13 -9.32 30.52
N SER A 255 -3.62 -8.75 31.62
CA SER A 255 -3.45 -7.35 32.05
C SER A 255 -2.02 -6.83 31.88
N ALA A 256 -1.87 -5.77 31.09
CA ALA A 256 -0.63 -5.03 30.95
C ALA A 256 -0.33 -4.22 32.23
N LEU A 257 0.75 -4.59 32.91
CA LEU A 257 1.45 -3.70 33.82
C LEU A 257 2.08 -2.56 33.02
N SER A 258 1.92 -1.36 33.57
CA SER A 258 2.42 -0.08 33.07
C SER A 258 3.94 -0.07 32.87
N HIS A 259 4.39 0.02 31.63
CA HIS A 259 5.71 0.53 31.30
C HIS A 259 5.58 1.75 30.37
N SER A 260 6.32 2.78 30.74
CA SER A 260 6.37 4.13 30.18
C SER A 260 6.69 4.18 28.68
N PRO A 261 6.23 5.22 27.97
CA PRO A 261 6.46 5.37 26.53
C PRO A 261 7.87 5.93 26.30
N GLY A 262 8.84 5.03 26.16
CA GLY A 262 10.20 5.34 25.73
C GLY A 262 10.78 4.13 25.00
N GLU A 263 11.08 4.30 23.71
CA GLU A 263 11.88 3.40 22.87
C GLU A 263 11.37 1.96 22.69
N ARG A 264 10.38 1.77 21.80
CA ARG A 264 10.27 0.48 21.09
C ARG A 264 11.29 0.44 19.95
N LYS A 265 12.55 0.07 20.25
CA LYS A 265 13.46 -0.48 19.23
C LYS A 265 12.71 -1.58 18.48
N ARG A 266 12.60 -1.52 17.15
CA ARG A 266 12.13 -2.65 16.34
C ARG A 266 12.96 -3.87 16.77
N MET A 267 12.36 -4.91 17.37
CA MET A 267 13.08 -6.17 17.64
C MET A 267 13.59 -6.72 16.30
N LYS A 268 14.87 -6.47 16.01
CA LYS A 268 15.60 -7.02 14.87
C LYS A 268 15.86 -8.50 15.15
N ASP A 269 16.02 -9.29 14.10
CA ASP A 269 16.44 -10.68 14.30
C ASP A 269 17.89 -10.68 14.82
N PRO A 270 18.26 -11.51 15.80
CA PRO A 270 19.64 -11.58 16.29
C PRO A 270 20.68 -11.78 15.19
N LEU A 271 20.32 -12.47 14.10
CA LEU A 271 21.20 -12.65 12.95
C LEU A 271 21.35 -11.37 12.10
N GLU A 272 20.31 -10.52 12.01
CA GLU A 272 20.40 -9.20 11.37
C GLU A 272 21.41 -8.32 12.11
N ASP A 273 21.38 -8.34 13.45
CA ASP A 273 22.32 -7.58 14.29
C ASP A 273 23.77 -8.10 14.12
N VAL A 274 23.97 -9.42 14.06
CA VAL A 274 25.29 -10.04 13.79
C VAL A 274 25.84 -9.64 12.42
N ILE A 275 25.00 -9.56 11.38
CA ILE A 275 25.44 -9.16 10.03
C ILE A 275 25.73 -7.66 9.96
N GLU A 276 24.88 -6.82 10.56
CA GLU A 276 25.12 -5.38 10.63
C GLU A 276 26.39 -5.06 11.40
N ASP A 277 26.61 -5.71 12.55
CA ASP A 277 27.82 -5.61 13.37
C ASP A 277 29.07 -6.03 12.57
N PHE A 278 28.98 -7.14 11.85
CA PHE A 278 30.03 -7.61 10.95
C PHE A 278 30.34 -6.58 9.83
N CYS A 279 29.32 -6.04 9.16
CA CYS A 279 29.53 -5.06 8.08
C CYS A 279 30.04 -3.72 8.60
N LEU A 280 29.52 -3.22 9.73
CA LEU A 280 29.94 -1.96 10.35
C LEU A 280 31.42 -2.03 10.75
N HIS A 281 31.79 -3.06 11.52
CA HIS A 281 33.13 -3.15 12.07
C HIS A 281 34.15 -3.71 11.06
N ARG A 282 33.78 -4.65 10.18
CA ARG A 282 34.74 -5.19 9.20
C ARG A 282 34.93 -4.32 7.95
N LEU A 283 33.84 -3.74 7.43
CA LEU A 283 33.83 -3.12 6.09
C LEU A 283 33.77 -1.58 6.14
N LEU A 284 33.15 -1.00 7.17
CA LEU A 284 32.89 0.45 7.23
C LEU A 284 33.77 1.21 8.22
N GLU A 285 34.30 0.57 9.28
CA GLU A 285 35.07 1.24 10.34
C GLU A 285 36.41 0.57 10.71
N LEU A 286 36.70 -0.66 10.23
CA LEU A 286 37.86 -1.47 10.62
C LEU A 286 38.05 -1.57 12.16
N GLY A 287 36.96 -1.91 12.85
CA GLY A 287 36.94 -2.16 14.30
C GLY A 287 37.20 -3.63 14.66
N THR A 288 37.36 -3.90 15.95
CA THR A 288 37.48 -5.26 16.50
C THR A 288 36.11 -5.92 16.61
N ILE A 289 35.92 -7.02 15.88
CA ILE A 289 34.69 -7.82 15.87
C ILE A 289 34.76 -8.87 16.98
N SER A 290 33.64 -9.19 17.62
CA SER A 290 33.58 -10.27 18.62
C SER A 290 33.87 -11.63 17.97
N ASP A 291 34.58 -12.52 18.65
CA ASP A 291 34.88 -13.88 18.17
C ASP A 291 33.59 -14.67 17.88
N VAL A 292 32.53 -14.40 18.63
CA VAL A 292 31.19 -15.01 18.44
C VAL A 292 30.52 -14.53 17.14
N THR A 293 30.52 -13.21 16.88
CA THR A 293 30.00 -12.62 15.63
C THR A 293 30.76 -13.19 14.43
N GLN A 294 32.10 -13.26 14.54
CA GLN A 294 32.97 -13.75 13.47
C GLN A 294 32.73 -15.24 13.15
N ARG A 295 32.64 -16.11 14.18
CA ARG A 295 32.41 -17.54 13.99
C ARG A 295 31.01 -17.84 13.48
N THR A 296 30.00 -17.13 13.97
CA THR A 296 28.62 -17.26 13.50
C THR A 296 28.51 -16.87 12.03
N MET A 297 29.07 -15.71 11.64
CA MET A 297 29.04 -15.26 10.25
C MET A 297 29.79 -16.20 9.30
N ASN A 298 30.97 -16.67 9.70
CA ASN A 298 31.73 -17.66 8.90
C ASN A 298 30.95 -18.98 8.74
N GLY A 299 30.27 -19.44 9.78
CA GLY A 299 29.43 -20.64 9.72
C GLY A 299 28.25 -20.50 8.76
N VAL A 300 27.56 -19.35 8.79
CA VAL A 300 26.42 -19.08 7.88
C VAL A 300 26.88 -18.88 6.44
N ILE A 301 27.99 -18.16 6.22
CA ILE A 301 28.59 -18.02 4.88
C ILE A 301 28.97 -19.40 4.32
N HIS A 302 29.59 -20.27 5.13
CA HIS A 302 29.95 -21.61 4.68
C HIS A 302 28.73 -22.47 4.28
N VAL A 303 27.58 -22.31 4.98
CA VAL A 303 26.33 -22.92 4.53
C VAL A 303 25.91 -22.35 3.17
N TRP A 304 25.98 -21.04 2.96
CA TRP A 304 25.62 -20.40 1.69
C TRP A 304 26.47 -20.88 0.52
N GLU A 305 27.79 -20.91 0.69
CA GLU A 305 28.76 -21.39 -0.29
C GLU A 305 28.55 -22.89 -0.59
N SER A 306 28.35 -23.73 0.43
CA SER A 306 28.13 -25.17 0.28
C SER A 306 26.76 -25.56 -0.33
N THR A 307 25.88 -24.57 -0.55
CA THR A 307 24.52 -24.76 -1.10
C THR A 307 24.31 -24.00 -2.42
N GLU A 308 25.39 -23.42 -2.97
CA GLU A 308 25.40 -22.70 -4.23
C GLU A 308 25.56 -23.70 -5.39
N GLY A 309 24.43 -24.13 -5.96
CA GLY A 309 24.38 -25.03 -7.12
C GLY A 309 22.99 -24.99 -7.78
N PRO A 310 22.80 -25.49 -9.00
CA PRO A 310 21.49 -25.64 -9.61
C PRO A 310 20.88 -27.02 -9.29
N PRO A 311 19.79 -27.14 -8.50
CA PRO A 311 19.04 -26.07 -7.82
C PRO A 311 19.63 -25.68 -6.46
N VAL A 312 19.42 -24.43 -6.06
CA VAL A 312 19.91 -23.88 -4.78
C VAL A 312 19.17 -24.58 -3.63
N ASP A 313 19.91 -25.04 -2.62
CA ASP A 313 19.33 -25.73 -1.46
C ASP A 313 18.76 -24.72 -0.44
N ILE A 314 17.53 -24.26 -0.73
CA ILE A 314 16.79 -23.28 0.06
C ILE A 314 16.45 -23.81 1.46
N ASP A 315 16.26 -25.12 1.60
CA ASP A 315 15.87 -25.74 2.86
C ASP A 315 17.04 -25.69 3.87
N ARG A 316 18.28 -26.00 3.45
CA ARG A 316 19.47 -25.90 4.33
C ARG A 316 19.75 -24.46 4.74
N ARG A 317 19.58 -23.52 3.81
CA ARG A 317 19.71 -22.07 4.08
C ARG A 317 18.67 -21.58 5.09
N SER A 318 17.42 -22.06 4.99
CA SER A 318 16.35 -21.74 5.93
C SER A 318 16.60 -22.30 7.33
N LEU A 319 17.07 -23.55 7.43
CA LEU A 319 17.41 -24.16 8.72
C LEU A 319 18.58 -23.43 9.41
N ALA A 320 19.60 -22.99 8.66
CA ALA A 320 20.73 -22.25 9.21
C ALA A 320 20.32 -20.90 9.84
N ILE A 321 19.35 -20.20 9.25
CA ILE A 321 18.78 -18.97 9.83
C ILE A 321 18.07 -19.29 11.16
N LEU A 322 17.24 -20.34 11.19
CA LEU A 322 16.45 -20.70 12.38
C LEU A 322 17.32 -21.19 13.56
N ILE A 323 18.36 -21.96 13.27
CA ILE A 323 19.29 -22.45 14.30
C ILE A 323 20.16 -21.34 14.86
N SER A 324 20.56 -20.37 14.03
CA SER A 324 21.28 -19.18 14.49
C SER A 324 20.47 -18.38 15.52
N ARG A 325 19.13 -18.49 15.51
CA ARG A 325 18.23 -17.87 16.48
C ARG A 325 18.01 -18.71 17.75
N ASN A 326 17.68 -19.99 17.61
CA ASN A 326 17.23 -20.83 18.74
C ASN A 326 18.36 -21.35 19.65
N ALA A 327 19.61 -21.27 19.20
CA ALA A 327 20.79 -21.64 20.00
C ALA A 327 21.48 -20.42 20.64
N SER A 328 20.80 -19.26 20.77
CA SER A 328 21.38 -17.95 21.10
C SER A 328 22.23 -17.87 22.38
N GLU A 329 22.08 -18.79 23.33
CA GLU A 329 22.85 -18.78 24.59
C GLU A 329 24.04 -19.75 24.63
N ASP A 330 24.17 -20.69 23.67
CA ASP A 330 25.31 -21.62 23.57
C ASP A 330 25.94 -21.55 22.18
N ASP A 331 26.96 -20.68 22.08
CA ASP A 331 27.69 -20.41 20.85
C ASP A 331 28.39 -21.66 20.28
N ALA A 332 28.81 -22.58 21.16
CA ALA A 332 29.48 -23.80 20.75
C ALA A 332 28.50 -24.79 20.11
N LEU A 333 27.28 -24.90 20.66
CA LEU A 333 26.22 -25.70 20.06
C LEU A 333 25.77 -25.13 18.70
N ARG A 334 25.59 -23.79 18.61
CA ARG A 334 25.22 -23.10 17.36
C ARG A 334 26.23 -23.37 16.24
N CYS A 335 27.52 -23.22 16.53
CA CYS A 335 28.57 -23.46 15.53
C CYS A 335 28.64 -24.93 15.09
N ARG A 336 28.45 -25.89 16.00
CA ARG A 336 28.39 -27.33 15.65
C ARG A 336 27.22 -27.64 14.73
N CYS A 337 26.03 -27.10 15.01
CA CYS A 337 24.86 -27.29 14.16
C CYS A 337 25.06 -26.66 12.77
N LEU A 338 25.62 -25.44 12.68
CA LEU A 338 25.89 -24.78 11.40
C LEU A 338 26.93 -25.54 10.55
N ALA A 339 28.01 -26.04 11.19
CA ALA A 339 29.02 -26.84 10.52
C ALA A 339 28.43 -28.16 9.97
N GLU A 340 27.54 -28.79 10.74
CA GLU A 340 26.85 -30.00 10.32
C GLU A 340 25.89 -29.72 9.15
N ILE A 341 25.12 -28.62 9.22
CA ILE A 341 24.26 -28.16 8.12
C ILE A 341 25.10 -27.90 6.87
N ALA A 342 26.32 -27.36 6.96
CA ALA A 342 27.20 -27.09 5.82
C ALA A 342 27.86 -28.36 5.23
N SER A 343 28.12 -29.38 6.06
CA SER A 343 28.88 -30.57 5.66
C SER A 343 28.19 -31.48 4.64
N GLY A 344 26.85 -31.39 4.48
CA GLY A 344 26.05 -32.08 3.47
C GLY A 344 26.01 -33.61 3.53
N ASN A 345 26.97 -34.26 4.19
CA ASN A 345 27.15 -35.70 4.19
C ASN A 345 26.53 -36.32 5.46
N LYS A 346 25.45 -37.09 5.27
CA LYS A 346 24.66 -37.92 6.21
C LYS A 346 23.31 -37.38 6.71
N LEU A 347 22.96 -36.12 6.48
CA LEU A 347 21.64 -35.58 6.87
C LEU A 347 20.50 -35.96 5.89
N LEU A 348 20.83 -36.20 4.61
CA LEU A 348 19.91 -36.13 3.46
C LEU A 348 19.08 -37.39 3.15
N GLU A 349 19.20 -38.49 3.89
CA GLU A 349 18.36 -39.68 3.64
C GLU A 349 17.50 -40.07 4.84
N PRO A 350 16.14 -40.04 4.74
CA PRO A 350 15.28 -39.56 3.64
C PRO A 350 15.07 -38.02 3.56
N PRO A 351 14.63 -37.50 2.39
CA PRO A 351 14.58 -36.07 2.02
C PRO A 351 13.65 -35.19 2.87
N ASN A 352 12.69 -35.78 3.59
CA ASN A 352 11.72 -35.01 4.39
C ASN A 352 12.29 -34.53 5.74
N PHE A 353 13.41 -35.08 6.19
CA PHE A 353 13.96 -34.79 7.51
C PHE A 353 14.35 -33.33 7.70
N LEU A 354 14.92 -32.71 6.67
CA LEU A 354 15.28 -31.30 6.71
C LEU A 354 14.05 -30.40 6.82
N LYS A 355 12.98 -30.73 6.08
CA LYS A 355 11.69 -30.01 6.14
C LYS A 355 11.00 -30.22 7.48
N ASP A 356 11.06 -31.43 8.03
CA ASP A 356 10.53 -31.75 9.35
C ASP A 356 11.29 -30.99 10.44
N LEU A 357 12.61 -30.91 10.37
CA LEU A 357 13.43 -30.11 11.31
C LEU A 357 13.12 -28.62 11.22
N ILE A 358 12.98 -28.05 10.02
CA ILE A 358 12.59 -26.65 9.83
C ILE A 358 11.24 -26.39 10.50
N LYS A 359 10.26 -27.26 10.26
CA LYS A 359 8.91 -27.15 10.86
C LYS A 359 8.96 -27.23 12.38
N ILE A 360 9.73 -28.17 12.94
CA ILE A 360 9.89 -28.34 14.39
C ILE A 360 10.57 -27.11 15.01
N THR A 361 11.61 -26.58 14.36
CA THR A 361 12.39 -25.44 14.84
C THR A 361 11.59 -24.14 14.79
N LEU A 362 10.63 -24.00 13.86
CA LEU A 362 9.64 -22.92 13.86
C LEU A 362 8.60 -23.09 14.97
N MET A 363 8.17 -24.33 15.23
CA MET A 363 7.11 -24.65 16.20
C MET A 363 7.54 -24.41 17.66
N VAL A 364 8.82 -24.55 18.00
CA VAL A 364 9.30 -24.49 19.39
C VAL A 364 9.01 -23.17 20.10
N GLU A 365 8.94 -22.06 19.37
CA GLU A 365 8.69 -20.75 19.97
C GLU A 365 7.22 -20.51 20.32
N MET A 366 6.31 -21.18 19.62
CA MET A 366 4.86 -21.02 19.80
C MET A 366 4.28 -22.16 20.64
N GLU A 367 4.74 -23.39 20.40
CA GLU A 367 4.26 -24.62 21.04
C GLU A 367 5.45 -25.51 21.46
N PRO A 368 6.21 -25.11 22.51
CA PRO A 368 7.47 -25.78 22.88
C PRO A 368 7.27 -27.26 23.21
N GLN A 369 6.22 -27.63 23.94
CA GLN A 369 5.94 -29.02 24.30
C GLN A 369 5.64 -29.88 23.07
N ARG A 370 4.91 -29.34 22.08
CA ARG A 370 4.64 -30.05 20.82
C ARG A 370 5.89 -30.21 19.96
N ALA A 371 6.75 -29.18 19.92
CA ALA A 371 8.03 -29.23 19.23
C ALA A 371 8.97 -30.28 19.82
N VAL A 372 9.02 -30.37 21.14
CA VAL A 372 9.78 -31.41 21.87
C VAL A 372 9.27 -32.80 21.50
N VAL A 373 7.95 -33.06 21.54
CA VAL A 373 7.36 -34.35 21.13
C VAL A 373 7.69 -34.69 19.67
N ALA A 374 7.56 -33.73 18.76
CA ALA A 374 7.84 -33.92 17.35
C ALA A 374 9.33 -34.21 17.08
N LEU A 375 10.23 -33.53 17.79
CA LEU A 375 11.67 -33.77 17.71
C LEU A 375 12.03 -35.15 18.23
N ILE A 376 11.47 -35.57 19.37
CA ILE A 376 11.63 -36.93 19.91
C ILE A 376 11.24 -37.97 18.85
N ARG A 377 10.03 -37.87 18.30
CA ARG A 377 9.54 -38.79 17.27
C ARG A 377 10.40 -38.81 16.01
N LEU A 378 10.96 -37.66 15.62
CA LEU A 378 11.84 -37.53 14.46
C LEU A 378 13.21 -38.19 14.72
N LEU A 379 13.77 -38.01 15.92
CA LEU A 379 15.05 -38.58 16.33
C LEU A 379 14.96 -40.10 16.58
N THR A 380 13.89 -40.61 17.20
CA THR A 380 13.71 -42.06 17.45
C THR A 380 13.66 -42.88 16.16
N LYS A 381 13.20 -42.28 15.05
CA LYS A 381 13.12 -42.95 13.74
C LYS A 381 14.48 -43.19 13.07
N ARG A 382 15.58 -42.58 13.55
CA ARG A 382 16.93 -42.73 12.97
C ARG A 382 17.94 -43.21 14.01
N ARG A 383 18.58 -44.37 13.74
CA ARG A 383 19.56 -44.98 14.66
C ARG A 383 20.96 -44.32 14.63
N SER A 384 21.30 -43.55 13.59
CA SER A 384 22.57 -42.83 13.45
C SER A 384 22.35 -41.33 13.61
N TRP A 385 22.96 -40.70 14.61
CA TRP A 385 22.67 -39.32 14.98
C TRP A 385 23.88 -38.61 15.56
N THR A 386 23.87 -37.29 15.45
CA THR A 386 24.94 -36.38 15.89
C THR A 386 24.60 -35.78 17.25
N GLN A 387 25.65 -35.55 18.06
CA GLN A 387 25.50 -35.04 19.43
C GLN A 387 24.88 -33.63 19.50
N CYS A 388 24.84 -32.88 18.39
CA CYS A 388 24.30 -31.53 18.39
C CYS A 388 22.77 -31.50 18.53
N TRP A 389 22.03 -32.37 17.84
CA TRP A 389 20.55 -32.42 17.94
C TRP A 389 20.08 -33.02 19.27
N LYS A 390 20.87 -33.96 19.85
CA LYS A 390 20.73 -34.43 21.24
C LYS A 390 20.82 -33.29 22.23
N GLY A 391 21.89 -32.49 22.10
CA GLY A 391 22.15 -31.34 22.95
C GLY A 391 21.04 -30.29 22.85
N LEU A 392 20.50 -30.06 21.65
CA LEU A 392 19.37 -29.16 21.45
C LEU A 392 18.10 -29.66 22.14
N LEU A 393 17.75 -30.95 21.99
CA LEU A 393 16.57 -31.55 22.65
C LEU A 393 16.69 -31.55 24.17
N TYR A 394 17.87 -31.89 24.71
CA TYR A 394 18.11 -31.88 26.16
C TYR A 394 17.94 -30.49 26.76
N ARG A 395 18.48 -29.45 26.09
CA ARG A 395 18.31 -28.04 26.50
C ARG A 395 16.84 -27.62 26.51
N TRP A 396 16.04 -28.07 25.55
CA TRP A 396 14.60 -27.79 25.54
C TRP A 396 13.86 -28.46 26.70
N LEU A 397 14.27 -29.67 27.12
CA LEU A 397 13.70 -30.36 28.28
C LEU A 397 14.11 -29.70 29.61
N GLU A 398 15.36 -29.23 29.73
CA GLU A 398 15.86 -28.53 30.92
C GLU A 398 15.19 -27.15 31.11
N GLN A 399 14.92 -26.44 30.01
CA GLN A 399 14.20 -25.15 30.04
C GLN A 399 12.71 -25.30 30.43
N ASP A 400 12.09 -26.46 30.19
CA ASP A 400 10.69 -26.73 30.61
C ASP A 400 10.58 -26.89 32.14
N ASP A 401 11.62 -27.42 32.80
CA ASP A 401 11.64 -27.66 34.25
C ASP A 401 12.16 -26.46 35.08
N THR A 402 12.85 -25.47 34.49
CA THR A 402 13.56 -24.40 35.22
C THR A 402 12.91 -23.00 35.22
N ILE A 403 11.92 -22.71 34.36
CA ILE A 403 11.34 -21.35 34.23
C ILE A 403 10.10 -21.18 35.16
N GLY A 404 10.35 -20.75 36.39
CA GLY A 404 9.34 -20.60 37.46
C GLY A 404 8.58 -19.27 37.55
N VAL A 405 8.12 -18.65 36.45
CA VAL A 405 7.39 -17.35 36.54
C VAL A 405 6.03 -17.33 35.82
N VAL A 406 5.70 -18.32 34.99
CA VAL A 406 4.37 -18.46 34.36
C VAL A 406 4.00 -19.95 34.38
N PRO A 407 2.76 -20.36 34.74
CA PRO A 407 2.39 -21.77 34.79
C PRO A 407 2.31 -22.33 33.36
N ARG A 408 3.45 -22.76 32.81
CA ARG A 408 3.48 -23.62 31.62
C ARG A 408 3.14 -25.04 32.08
N THR A 409 2.23 -25.70 31.37
CA THR A 409 1.97 -27.14 31.54
C THR A 409 3.27 -27.89 31.29
N LYS A 410 3.73 -28.65 32.30
CA LYS A 410 4.90 -29.50 32.18
C LYS A 410 4.68 -30.50 31.05
N LEU A 411 5.75 -30.94 30.38
CA LEU A 411 5.66 -31.91 29.29
C LEU A 411 4.85 -33.18 29.67
N ILE A 412 4.93 -33.62 30.94
CA ILE A 412 4.17 -34.78 31.42
C ILE A 412 2.66 -34.51 31.39
N ASP A 413 2.21 -33.36 31.89
CA ASP A 413 0.81 -32.94 31.90
C ASP A 413 0.31 -32.70 30.47
N TYR A 414 1.14 -32.07 29.64
CA TYR A 414 0.85 -31.86 28.22
C TYR A 414 0.68 -33.19 27.48
N SER A 415 1.59 -34.16 27.69
CA SER A 415 1.52 -35.47 27.03
C SER A 415 0.28 -36.27 27.46
N LEU A 416 -0.10 -36.23 28.75
CA LEU A 416 -1.31 -36.89 29.27
C LEU A 416 -2.61 -36.19 28.85
N GLN A 417 -2.55 -34.91 28.48
CA GLN A 417 -3.68 -34.15 27.95
C GLN A 417 -3.84 -34.29 26.43
N THR A 418 -2.75 -34.57 25.71
CA THR A 418 -2.73 -34.52 24.23
C THR A 418 -2.56 -35.87 23.56
N MET A 419 -2.09 -36.90 24.27
CA MET A 419 -1.92 -38.25 23.73
C MET A 419 -2.98 -39.19 24.31
N LYS A 420 -3.47 -40.09 23.45
CA LYS A 420 -4.25 -41.25 23.90
C LYS A 420 -3.37 -42.20 24.71
N ALA A 421 -3.97 -43.00 25.58
CA ALA A 421 -3.29 -43.95 26.47
C ALA A 421 -2.24 -44.82 25.74
N ALA A 422 -2.60 -45.43 24.61
CA ALA A 422 -1.68 -46.27 23.81
C ALA A 422 -0.53 -45.45 23.19
N GLU A 423 -0.82 -44.24 22.72
CA GLU A 423 0.18 -43.33 22.14
C GLU A 423 1.15 -42.82 23.20
N TRP A 424 0.64 -42.51 24.40
CA TRP A 424 1.43 -42.08 25.54
C TRP A 424 2.40 -43.16 26.00
N LEU A 425 1.94 -44.42 26.12
CA LEU A 425 2.78 -45.56 26.48
C LEU A 425 3.91 -45.81 25.46
N SER A 426 3.63 -45.59 24.17
CA SER A 426 4.63 -45.69 23.08
C SER A 426 5.61 -44.50 23.09
N PHE A 427 5.13 -43.31 23.38
CA PHE A 427 5.93 -42.10 23.51
C PHE A 427 6.94 -42.21 24.66
N MET A 428 6.50 -42.68 25.84
CA MET A 428 7.38 -42.91 27.00
C MET A 428 8.49 -43.93 26.70
N HIS A 429 8.17 -44.97 25.93
CA HIS A 429 9.18 -45.94 25.48
C HIS A 429 10.20 -45.34 24.49
N SER A 430 9.76 -44.42 23.63
CA SER A 430 10.64 -43.72 22.68
C SER A 430 11.63 -42.78 23.40
N LEU A 431 11.18 -42.12 24.47
CA LEU A 431 11.99 -41.30 25.36
C LEU A 431 13.06 -42.12 26.08
N GLU A 432 12.67 -43.24 26.70
CA GLU A 432 13.57 -44.17 27.38
C GLU A 432 14.68 -44.67 26.43
N THR A 433 14.33 -44.99 25.18
CA THR A 433 15.28 -45.47 24.17
C THR A 433 16.29 -44.40 23.72
N LEU A 434 15.86 -43.15 23.54
CA LEU A 434 16.75 -42.06 23.09
C LEU A 434 17.80 -41.65 24.13
N PHE A 435 17.46 -41.84 25.40
CA PHE A 435 18.25 -41.38 26.54
C PHE A 435 18.92 -42.52 27.31
N ALA A 436 18.86 -43.75 26.79
CA ALA A 436 19.50 -44.93 27.37
C ALA A 436 21.03 -44.81 27.55
N ASP A 437 21.69 -43.98 26.72
CA ASP A 437 23.15 -43.77 26.75
C ASP A 437 23.59 -42.71 27.78
N LEU A 438 22.67 -42.09 28.53
CA LEU A 438 23.04 -41.10 29.55
C LEU A 438 23.75 -41.81 30.72
N PRO A 439 24.97 -41.37 31.09
CA PRO A 439 25.64 -41.92 32.27
C PRO A 439 24.78 -41.69 33.52
N SER A 440 24.65 -42.72 34.37
CA SER A 440 24.00 -42.57 35.68
C SER A 440 24.69 -41.44 36.46
N PRO A 441 23.95 -40.62 37.23
CA PRO A 441 24.53 -39.48 37.92
C PRO A 441 25.38 -39.93 39.10
N GLU A 442 26.63 -40.30 38.84
CA GLU A 442 27.74 -40.22 39.79
C GLU A 442 28.45 -38.88 39.58
N SER A 443 27.74 -37.77 39.82
CA SER A 443 28.31 -36.47 40.18
C SER A 443 27.18 -35.49 40.43
N GLU A 444 27.22 -34.94 41.64
CA GLU A 444 26.31 -33.92 42.16
C GLU A 444 26.33 -32.70 41.23
N GLU A 445 25.23 -32.41 40.53
CA GLU A 445 24.72 -31.05 40.17
C GLU A 445 23.67 -31.02 39.04
N ARG A 446 23.38 -32.12 38.31
CA ARG A 446 22.33 -32.10 37.26
C ARG A 446 21.03 -32.76 37.72
N THR A 447 19.97 -31.96 37.88
CA THR A 447 18.59 -32.46 38.10
C THR A 447 18.05 -33.10 36.82
N LEU A 448 17.70 -34.38 36.87
CA LEU A 448 17.06 -35.09 35.75
C LEU A 448 15.66 -34.52 35.48
N PRO A 449 15.27 -34.34 34.19
CA PRO A 449 13.94 -33.87 33.86
C PRO A 449 12.82 -34.75 34.43
N SER A 450 11.71 -34.13 34.83
CA SER A 450 10.60 -34.79 35.57
C SER A 450 9.97 -36.00 34.85
N ILE A 451 9.97 -36.03 33.52
CA ILE A 451 9.44 -37.13 32.70
C ILE A 451 10.37 -38.36 32.65
N LEU A 452 11.62 -38.25 33.09
CA LEU A 452 12.63 -39.31 33.07
C LEU A 452 12.83 -39.95 34.47
N GLN A 453 11.89 -39.78 35.39
CA GLN A 453 11.96 -40.31 36.76
C GLN A 453 11.75 -41.85 36.82
N PRO A 454 12.52 -42.61 37.62
CA PRO A 454 12.47 -44.08 37.63
C PRO A 454 11.13 -44.71 38.06
N GLN A 455 10.38 -44.09 38.98
CA GLN A 455 9.13 -44.66 39.53
C GLN A 455 8.03 -44.72 38.48
N LEU A 456 7.94 -43.70 37.63
CA LEU A 456 6.95 -43.59 36.56
C LEU A 456 7.18 -44.64 35.46
N LEU A 457 8.44 -44.93 35.13
CA LEU A 457 8.81 -45.94 34.13
C LEU A 457 8.40 -47.36 34.57
N ARG A 458 8.40 -47.65 35.88
CA ARG A 458 7.96 -48.94 36.43
C ARG A 458 6.45 -49.14 36.33
N TRP A 459 5.64 -48.18 36.78
CA TRP A 459 4.17 -48.24 36.72
C TRP A 459 3.65 -48.39 35.28
N LYS A 460 4.26 -47.67 34.33
CA LYS A 460 4.00 -47.81 32.90
C LYS A 460 4.07 -49.27 32.41
N THR A 461 4.96 -50.07 32.98
CA THR A 461 5.13 -51.48 32.57
C THR A 461 3.94 -52.33 33.01
N GLU A 462 3.36 -52.10 34.18
CA GLU A 462 2.22 -52.86 34.70
C GLU A 462 0.91 -52.53 33.95
N VAL A 463 0.67 -51.26 33.67
CA VAL A 463 -0.54 -50.78 32.97
C VAL A 463 -0.54 -51.13 31.48
N SER A 464 0.65 -51.29 30.87
CA SER A 464 0.79 -51.64 29.45
C SER A 464 0.08 -52.93 29.02
N GLN A 465 -0.23 -53.82 29.97
CA GLN A 465 -0.97 -55.07 29.75
C GLN A 465 -2.45 -54.85 29.37
N PHE A 466 -3.02 -53.68 29.68
CA PHE A 466 -4.42 -53.33 29.47
C PHE A 466 -4.60 -52.28 28.36
N THR A 467 -3.61 -52.14 27.46
CA THR A 467 -3.59 -51.10 26.41
C THR A 467 -4.88 -51.10 25.56
N GLU A 468 -5.40 -52.27 25.17
CA GLU A 468 -6.63 -52.37 24.37
C GLU A 468 -7.87 -51.88 25.14
N THR A 469 -8.01 -52.31 26.39
CA THR A 469 -9.14 -51.93 27.26
C THR A 469 -9.11 -50.44 27.61
N LEU A 470 -7.94 -49.87 27.86
CA LEU A 470 -7.77 -48.44 28.10
C LEU A 470 -8.09 -47.61 26.86
N THR A 471 -7.74 -48.10 25.66
CA THR A 471 -8.08 -47.44 24.40
C THR A 471 -9.60 -47.39 24.20
N LYS A 472 -10.29 -48.52 24.44
CA LYS A 472 -11.77 -48.59 24.35
C LYS A 472 -12.46 -47.69 25.39
N LEU A 473 -11.94 -47.65 26.61
CA LEU A 473 -12.47 -46.78 27.67
C LEU A 473 -12.24 -45.29 27.37
N GLU A 474 -11.08 -44.94 26.83
CA GLU A 474 -10.76 -43.58 26.41
C GLU A 474 -11.61 -43.13 25.22
N ASP A 475 -11.83 -44.01 24.23
CA ASP A 475 -12.71 -43.74 23.09
C ASP A 475 -14.17 -43.50 23.51
N ALA A 476 -14.62 -44.10 24.63
CA ALA A 476 -15.98 -43.95 25.15
C ALA A 476 -16.23 -42.62 25.90
N PHE A 477 -15.20 -42.07 26.57
CA PHE A 477 -15.30 -40.83 27.38
C PHE A 477 -14.53 -39.64 26.81
N GLY A 478 -13.80 -39.83 25.71
CA GLY A 478 -12.92 -38.84 25.12
C GLY A 478 -11.64 -38.61 25.95
N SER A 479 -11.76 -37.88 27.07
CA SER A 479 -10.65 -37.51 27.95
C SER A 479 -11.13 -37.56 29.40
N CYS A 480 -11.14 -38.75 30.00
CA CYS A 480 -11.61 -38.92 31.36
C CYS A 480 -10.44 -38.86 32.35
N ASP A 481 -10.61 -38.10 33.44
CA ASP A 481 -9.68 -38.14 34.57
C ASP A 481 -9.54 -39.58 35.12
N ALA A 482 -10.56 -40.43 34.94
CA ALA A 482 -10.50 -41.86 35.23
C ALA A 482 -9.38 -42.59 34.46
N VAL A 483 -9.23 -42.37 33.14
CA VAL A 483 -8.16 -42.99 32.31
C VAL A 483 -6.78 -42.48 32.72
N ARG A 484 -6.68 -41.19 33.06
CA ARG A 484 -5.45 -40.58 33.56
C ARG A 484 -5.04 -41.14 34.92
N LEU A 485 -6.00 -41.40 35.80
CA LEU A 485 -5.78 -42.06 37.08
C LEU A 485 -5.23 -43.48 36.87
N PHE A 486 -5.72 -44.23 35.88
CA PHE A 486 -5.14 -45.53 35.52
C PHE A 486 -3.69 -45.42 35.00
N LEU A 487 -3.29 -44.34 34.32
CA LEU A 487 -1.95 -44.18 33.72
C LEU A 487 -0.86 -43.68 34.69
N VAL A 488 -1.22 -43.02 35.80
CA VAL A 488 -0.27 -42.34 36.69
C VAL A 488 -0.31 -42.83 38.15
N CYS A 489 -1.34 -43.59 38.57
CA CYS A 489 -1.51 -44.00 39.98
C CYS A 489 -0.58 -45.15 40.42
N SER A 490 0.57 -44.84 41.01
CA SER A 490 1.59 -45.84 41.37
C SER A 490 1.52 -46.41 42.80
N GLU A 491 0.46 -46.18 43.61
CA GLU A 491 0.45 -46.54 45.05
C GLU A 491 -0.90 -47.08 45.62
N GLY A 492 -0.88 -48.22 46.36
CA GLY A 492 -1.88 -48.65 47.38
C GLY A 492 -3.03 -49.61 46.98
N LEU A 493 -3.99 -49.85 47.91
CA LEU A 493 -5.23 -50.67 47.76
C LEU A 493 -6.16 -50.19 46.62
N SER A 494 -5.98 -48.95 46.17
CA SER A 494 -6.65 -48.39 45.01
C SER A 494 -6.21 -49.05 43.70
N ALA A 495 -4.96 -49.50 43.60
CA ALA A 495 -4.43 -50.11 42.38
C ALA A 495 -5.09 -51.47 42.09
N GLU A 496 -5.42 -52.27 43.11
CA GLU A 496 -6.04 -53.60 42.96
C GLU A 496 -7.49 -53.51 42.44
N ASN A 497 -8.32 -52.63 43.03
CA ASN A 497 -9.69 -52.42 42.56
C ASN A 497 -9.74 -51.85 41.13
N LEU A 498 -8.77 -51.01 40.76
CA LEU A 498 -8.63 -50.48 39.41
C LEU A 498 -8.28 -51.58 38.38
N LEU A 499 -7.41 -52.52 38.74
CA LEU A 499 -7.11 -53.69 37.89
C LEU A 499 -8.32 -54.62 37.72
N ASP A 500 -9.13 -54.80 38.77
CA ASP A 500 -10.38 -55.58 38.73
C ASP A 500 -11.44 -54.95 37.80
N ILE A 501 -11.58 -53.62 37.82
CA ILE A 501 -12.47 -52.88 36.93
C ILE A 501 -12.00 -53.00 35.48
N LEU A 502 -10.69 -52.83 35.21
CA LEU A 502 -10.12 -53.05 33.88
C LEU A 502 -10.32 -54.51 33.41
N SER A 503 -10.23 -55.49 34.31
CA SER A 503 -10.52 -56.89 34.01
C SER A 503 -11.99 -57.14 33.65
N CYS A 504 -12.95 -56.49 34.33
CA CYS A 504 -14.38 -56.58 34.03
C CYS A 504 -14.73 -55.92 32.70
N LEU A 505 -14.18 -54.74 32.43
CA LEU A 505 -14.33 -54.05 31.15
C LEU A 505 -13.77 -54.89 30.01
N ARG A 506 -12.59 -55.51 30.19
CA ARG A 506 -12.01 -56.44 29.21
C ARG A 506 -12.93 -57.63 28.87
N LYS A 507 -13.70 -58.13 29.84
CA LYS A 507 -14.68 -59.23 29.62
C LYS A 507 -15.98 -58.75 28.95
N ALA A 508 -16.25 -57.44 28.96
CA ALA A 508 -17.40 -56.81 28.33
C ALA A 508 -17.14 -56.41 26.88
N GLU A 509 -15.88 -56.36 26.45
CA GLU A 509 -15.48 -55.98 25.09
C GLU A 509 -16.17 -56.85 24.02
N GLY A 510 -16.78 -56.19 23.03
CA GLY A 510 -17.51 -56.82 21.94
C GLY A 510 -18.96 -57.22 22.27
N LYS A 511 -19.48 -56.87 23.46
CA LYS A 511 -20.86 -57.14 23.86
C LYS A 511 -21.72 -55.86 23.82
N PRO A 512 -23.05 -55.95 23.64
CA PRO A 512 -23.96 -54.79 23.60
C PRO A 512 -23.92 -53.90 24.86
N VAL A 513 -23.47 -54.45 25.99
CA VAL A 513 -23.38 -53.78 27.29
C VAL A 513 -22.12 -52.91 27.44
N GLU A 514 -21.14 -53.06 26.55
CA GLU A 514 -19.82 -52.42 26.63
C GLU A 514 -19.93 -50.91 26.86
N ASN A 515 -20.70 -50.21 26.03
CA ASN A 515 -20.85 -48.74 26.10
C ASN A 515 -21.48 -48.26 27.41
N PHE A 516 -22.43 -49.03 27.95
CA PHE A 516 -23.11 -48.65 29.19
C PHE A 516 -22.26 -49.00 30.42
N MET A 517 -21.55 -50.13 30.40
CA MET A 517 -20.55 -50.49 31.41
C MET A 517 -19.41 -49.49 31.46
N GLN A 518 -18.94 -49.00 30.31
CA GLN A 518 -18.02 -47.87 30.26
C GLN A 518 -18.59 -46.66 31.03
N LYS A 519 -19.88 -46.30 30.85
CA LYS A 519 -20.50 -45.13 31.53
C LYS A 519 -20.57 -45.29 33.04
N VAL A 520 -20.81 -46.52 33.50
CA VAL A 520 -20.79 -46.89 34.92
C VAL A 520 -19.36 -46.82 35.47
N ALA A 521 -18.35 -47.27 34.72
CA ALA A 521 -16.94 -47.12 35.11
C ALA A 521 -16.52 -45.64 35.23
N GLY A 522 -17.12 -44.74 34.44
CA GLY A 522 -16.92 -43.30 34.53
C GLY A 522 -17.39 -42.64 35.83
N GLN A 523 -18.16 -43.32 36.69
CA GLN A 523 -18.53 -42.82 38.03
C GLN A 523 -17.42 -43.00 39.07
N LEU A 524 -16.29 -43.62 38.73
CA LEU A 524 -15.12 -43.70 39.60
C LEU A 524 -14.71 -42.31 40.11
N SER A 525 -14.82 -42.10 41.42
CA SER A 525 -14.43 -40.87 42.08
C SER A 525 -12.91 -40.63 41.95
N GLY A 526 -12.47 -39.37 41.88
CA GLY A 526 -11.05 -39.01 41.75
C GLY A 526 -10.15 -39.42 42.93
N LYS A 527 -10.75 -39.94 44.02
CA LYS A 527 -10.07 -40.54 45.18
C LYS A 527 -10.35 -42.05 45.35
N THR A 528 -10.96 -42.67 44.33
CA THR A 528 -11.28 -44.10 44.24
C THR A 528 -12.14 -44.69 45.37
N THR A 529 -12.96 -43.86 46.05
CA THR A 529 -13.75 -44.26 47.23
C THR A 529 -14.99 -45.11 46.93
N ASN A 530 -15.46 -45.14 45.68
CA ASN A 530 -16.64 -45.88 45.21
C ASN A 530 -16.29 -46.99 44.19
N ALA A 531 -15.03 -47.43 44.18
CA ALA A 531 -14.56 -48.45 43.25
C ALA A 531 -15.27 -49.81 43.43
N TRP A 532 -15.83 -50.07 44.62
CA TRP A 532 -16.57 -51.30 44.94
C TRP A 532 -17.97 -51.33 44.32
N GLU A 533 -18.76 -50.28 44.48
CA GLU A 533 -20.13 -50.18 43.95
C GLU A 533 -20.13 -50.15 42.42
N VAL A 534 -19.12 -49.51 41.83
CA VAL A 534 -18.88 -49.54 40.38
C VAL A 534 -18.57 -50.97 39.93
N LYS A 535 -17.71 -51.71 40.64
CA LYS A 535 -17.38 -53.11 40.32
C LYS A 535 -18.62 -54.01 40.34
N GLU A 536 -19.46 -53.94 41.37
CA GLU A 536 -20.67 -54.78 41.49
C GLU A 536 -21.69 -54.47 40.39
N CYS A 537 -21.96 -53.20 40.10
CA CYS A 537 -22.88 -52.81 39.02
C CYS A 537 -22.37 -53.28 37.64
N LEU A 538 -21.06 -53.22 37.39
CA LEU A 538 -20.44 -53.74 36.17
C LEU A 538 -20.60 -55.27 36.06
N PHE A 539 -20.53 -56.00 37.17
CA PHE A 539 -20.68 -57.45 37.17
C PHE A 539 -22.12 -57.88 36.81
N ASP A 540 -23.12 -57.20 37.38
CA ASP A 540 -24.54 -57.46 37.09
C ASP A 540 -24.91 -57.09 35.64
N LEU A 541 -24.41 -55.96 35.14
CA LEU A 541 -24.62 -55.51 33.77
C LEU A 541 -24.01 -56.46 32.73
N LEU A 542 -22.86 -57.06 33.04
CA LEU A 542 -22.19 -58.01 32.16
C LEU A 542 -23.06 -59.26 31.87
N SER A 543 -24.04 -59.55 32.72
CA SER A 543 -24.93 -60.71 32.65
C SER A 543 -26.35 -60.38 32.17
N ALA A 544 -26.65 -59.11 31.84
CA ALA A 544 -27.99 -58.61 31.49
C ALA A 544 -28.34 -58.74 29.98
N LYS A 545 -29.64 -58.76 29.65
CA LYS A 545 -30.14 -58.76 28.25
C LYS A 545 -30.16 -57.35 27.62
N PRO A 546 -30.08 -57.22 26.28
CA PRO A 546 -30.01 -55.92 25.58
C PRO A 546 -31.17 -54.96 25.85
N GLU A 547 -32.40 -55.48 25.96
CA GLU A 547 -33.61 -54.68 26.18
C GLU A 547 -33.60 -54.03 27.57
N VAL A 548 -33.08 -54.76 28.56
CA VAL A 548 -32.88 -54.28 29.93
C VAL A 548 -31.81 -53.20 29.96
N ILE A 549 -30.71 -53.39 29.24
CA ILE A 549 -29.61 -52.40 29.15
C ILE A 549 -30.13 -51.07 28.58
N GLN A 550 -30.97 -51.09 27.54
CA GLN A 550 -31.53 -49.87 26.95
C GLN A 550 -32.49 -49.12 27.89
N ALA A 551 -33.30 -49.86 28.65
CA ALA A 551 -34.20 -49.27 29.65
C ALA A 551 -33.41 -48.67 30.83
N CYS A 552 -32.38 -49.38 31.27
CA CYS A 552 -31.43 -48.94 32.29
C CYS A 552 -30.74 -47.62 31.91
N GLU A 553 -30.36 -47.46 30.65
CA GLU A 553 -29.76 -46.23 30.13
C GLU A 553 -30.73 -45.03 30.16
N LYS A 554 -32.03 -45.25 29.90
CA LYS A 554 -33.05 -44.18 29.98
C LYS A 554 -33.29 -43.73 31.43
N ILE A 555 -33.30 -44.67 32.37
CA ILE A 555 -33.42 -44.40 33.81
C ILE A 555 -32.16 -43.66 34.31
N TRP A 556 -30.99 -44.09 33.87
CA TRP A 556 -29.72 -43.44 34.17
C TRP A 556 -29.72 -41.97 33.75
N ASN A 557 -30.20 -41.67 32.56
CA ASN A 557 -30.27 -40.31 32.07
C ASN A 557 -31.28 -39.47 32.90
N ALA A 558 -32.48 -39.98 33.16
CA ALA A 558 -33.50 -39.25 33.93
C ALA A 558 -33.08 -38.94 35.39
N SER A 559 -32.44 -39.88 36.06
CA SER A 559 -32.00 -39.76 37.46
C SER A 559 -30.77 -38.86 37.65
N THR A 560 -29.91 -38.77 36.65
CA THR A 560 -28.72 -37.88 36.68
C THR A 560 -29.05 -36.42 36.32
N GLY A 561 -30.34 -36.11 36.17
CA GLY A 561 -30.86 -34.79 35.85
C GLY A 561 -30.92 -34.51 34.35
N PHE A 562 -30.87 -35.54 33.50
CA PHE A 562 -30.78 -35.42 32.05
C PHE A 562 -31.95 -36.12 31.37
N LEU A 563 -33.01 -35.35 31.12
CA LEU A 563 -33.94 -35.62 30.04
C LEU A 563 -33.56 -34.70 28.87
N ASP A 564 -33.52 -35.21 27.64
CA ASP A 564 -33.25 -34.38 26.46
C ASP A 564 -34.47 -33.49 26.17
N ILE A 565 -34.58 -32.38 26.90
CA ILE A 565 -35.59 -31.33 26.73
C ILE A 565 -34.85 -30.00 26.50
N PRO A 566 -35.09 -29.28 25.40
CA PRO A 566 -34.46 -27.98 25.15
C PRO A 566 -34.82 -26.98 26.27
N ALA A 567 -33.85 -26.24 26.83
CA ALA A 567 -34.05 -25.41 28.01
C ALA A 567 -33.85 -23.91 27.76
N SER A 568 -34.55 -23.08 28.54
CA SER A 568 -34.59 -21.63 28.49
C SER A 568 -33.89 -20.98 29.71
N ALA A 569 -33.10 -19.92 29.54
CA ALA A 569 -32.25 -19.32 30.58
C ALA A 569 -32.77 -18.00 31.18
N GLN A 570 -33.99 -17.96 31.73
CA GLN A 570 -34.41 -16.84 32.60
C GLN A 570 -34.12 -17.13 34.08
N ALA A 571 -33.08 -16.48 34.65
CA ALA A 571 -33.02 -15.96 36.03
C ALA A 571 -31.60 -16.02 36.64
N SER A 572 -30.76 -15.03 36.35
CA SER A 572 -29.69 -14.59 37.28
C SER A 572 -29.25 -13.16 36.96
N ALA A 573 -30.18 -12.21 37.09
CA ALA A 573 -29.81 -10.82 37.27
C ALA A 573 -29.35 -10.64 38.73
N GLN A 574 -28.04 -10.75 38.98
CA GLN A 574 -27.23 -10.05 40.01
C GLN A 574 -26.04 -10.91 40.49
N ALA A 575 -24.85 -10.60 39.94
CA ALA A 575 -23.52 -10.53 40.60
C ALA A 575 -22.36 -11.11 39.76
N SER A 576 -21.40 -10.22 39.47
CA SER A 576 -19.99 -10.41 39.04
C SER A 576 -19.67 -11.19 37.76
N ALA A 577 -19.05 -10.47 36.82
CA ALA A 577 -18.62 -10.90 35.50
C ALA A 577 -17.32 -11.73 35.52
N GLN A 578 -17.35 -12.95 34.98
CA GLN A 578 -16.19 -13.59 34.35
C GLN A 578 -16.58 -14.83 33.51
N SER A 579 -16.19 -14.81 32.23
CA SER A 579 -15.96 -15.94 31.31
C SER A 579 -17.14 -16.68 30.66
N CYS A 580 -17.47 -16.30 29.41
CA CYS A 580 -18.13 -17.17 28.44
C CYS A 580 -17.14 -18.09 27.71
N SER A 581 -17.33 -19.39 27.89
CA SER A 581 -17.09 -20.45 26.91
C SER A 581 -18.46 -20.90 26.37
N PRO A 582 -18.58 -21.47 25.16
CA PRO A 582 -19.80 -22.15 24.74
C PRO A 582 -19.95 -23.39 25.63
N THR A 583 -20.64 -23.25 26.75
CA THR A 583 -21.20 -24.40 27.45
C THR A 583 -22.10 -25.12 26.44
N PRO A 584 -22.03 -26.47 26.32
CA PRO A 584 -23.07 -27.21 25.60
C PRO A 584 -24.41 -26.67 26.07
N ILE A 585 -25.38 -26.41 25.17
CA ILE A 585 -26.77 -25.97 25.51
C ILE A 585 -27.05 -26.63 26.83
N ALA A 586 -27.04 -25.84 27.92
CA ALA A 586 -26.98 -26.41 29.24
C ALA A 586 -28.24 -27.24 29.32
N LYS A 587 -28.09 -28.57 29.18
CA LYS A 587 -29.17 -29.50 29.40
C LYS A 587 -29.60 -29.07 30.77
N ARG A 588 -30.78 -28.45 30.87
CA ARG A 588 -31.20 -28.04 32.19
C ARG A 588 -31.21 -29.35 32.94
N ARG A 589 -30.45 -29.36 34.02
CA ARG A 589 -30.93 -30.03 35.20
C ARG A 589 -32.20 -29.29 35.53
N TYR A 590 -33.24 -29.75 34.89
CA TYR A 590 -34.49 -29.77 35.54
C TYR A 590 -34.23 -30.47 36.87
N ASP A 591 -34.71 -29.90 37.96
CA ASP A 591 -34.94 -30.69 39.17
C ASP A 591 -36.05 -31.65 38.80
N ILE A 592 -35.68 -32.66 38.01
CA ILE A 592 -36.50 -33.77 37.60
C ILE A 592 -36.85 -34.38 38.94
N PRO A 593 -38.11 -34.25 39.38
CA PRO A 593 -38.49 -34.81 40.65
C PRO A 593 -38.11 -36.29 40.60
N LEU A 594 -37.55 -36.84 41.68
CA LEU A 594 -37.25 -38.27 41.74
C LEU A 594 -38.46 -39.09 41.31
N ALA A 595 -39.67 -38.56 41.55
CA ALA A 595 -40.93 -39.05 41.04
C ALA A 595 -40.94 -39.38 39.53
N VAL A 596 -40.30 -38.59 38.66
CA VAL A 596 -40.23 -38.85 37.22
C VAL A 596 -39.35 -40.08 36.92
N ALA A 597 -38.16 -40.17 37.52
CA ALA A 597 -37.28 -41.33 37.36
C ALA A 597 -37.84 -42.58 38.05
N GLU A 598 -38.48 -42.44 39.20
CA GLU A 598 -39.17 -43.50 39.94
C GLU A 598 -40.43 -43.98 39.20
N VAL A 599 -41.17 -43.09 38.55
CA VAL A 599 -42.29 -43.45 37.66
C VAL A 599 -41.78 -44.21 36.44
N MET A 600 -40.63 -43.81 35.88
CA MET A 600 -39.96 -44.55 34.79
C MET A 600 -39.52 -45.96 35.26
N VAL A 601 -38.85 -46.08 36.40
CA VAL A 601 -38.45 -47.37 37.00
C VAL A 601 -39.67 -48.23 37.33
N ALA A 602 -40.72 -47.63 37.90
CA ALA A 602 -41.94 -48.33 38.25
C ALA A 602 -42.70 -48.85 37.02
N GLY A 603 -42.68 -48.10 35.91
CA GLY A 603 -43.21 -48.55 34.62
C GLY A 603 -42.54 -49.84 34.14
N TRP A 604 -41.22 -49.97 34.31
CA TRP A 604 -40.49 -51.19 33.96
C TRP A 604 -40.66 -52.31 35.01
N MET A 605 -40.69 -52.01 36.31
CA MET A 605 -40.84 -53.03 37.36
C MET A 605 -42.22 -53.69 37.38
N GLN A 606 -43.24 -52.96 36.93
CA GLN A 606 -44.64 -53.40 36.79
C GLN A 606 -44.92 -54.02 35.42
N ASP A 607 -43.92 -54.09 34.54
CA ASP A 607 -44.04 -54.81 33.28
C ASP A 607 -44.03 -56.33 33.54
N ASP A 608 -45.14 -56.99 33.19
CA ASP A 608 -45.33 -58.44 33.35
C ASP A 608 -44.46 -59.25 32.38
N SER A 609 -43.82 -58.61 31.39
CA SER A 609 -42.96 -59.27 30.40
C SER A 609 -41.52 -59.53 30.89
N LEU A 610 -41.10 -58.98 32.04
CA LEU A 610 -39.73 -59.10 32.58
C LEU A 610 -39.58 -60.16 33.69
N ASN A 611 -38.48 -60.94 33.69
CA ASN A 611 -38.19 -61.99 34.68
C ASN A 611 -37.44 -61.49 35.94
N ALA A 612 -37.34 -62.35 36.97
CA ALA A 612 -36.77 -61.97 38.27
C ALA A 612 -35.29 -61.54 38.20
N THR A 613 -34.48 -62.15 37.34
CA THR A 613 -33.07 -61.79 37.12
C THR A 613 -32.90 -60.46 36.39
N GLU A 614 -33.82 -60.08 35.51
CA GLU A 614 -33.81 -58.78 34.81
C GLU A 614 -34.21 -57.64 35.76
N LYS A 615 -35.10 -57.91 36.72
CA LYS A 615 -35.49 -56.95 37.75
C LYS A 615 -34.35 -56.61 38.71
N VAL A 616 -33.40 -57.53 38.96
CA VAL A 616 -32.18 -57.26 39.75
C VAL A 616 -31.29 -56.20 39.09
N VAL A 617 -31.21 -56.16 37.76
CA VAL A 617 -30.39 -55.16 37.03
C VAL A 617 -30.92 -53.74 37.24
N PHE A 618 -32.25 -53.57 37.20
CA PHE A 618 -32.89 -52.30 37.52
C PHE A 618 -32.71 -51.91 39.00
N GLU A 619 -32.64 -52.89 39.91
CA GLU A 619 -32.37 -52.67 41.34
C GLU A 619 -30.90 -52.24 41.58
N SER A 620 -29.90 -52.89 40.94
CA SER A 620 -28.49 -52.51 41.07
C SER A 620 -28.21 -51.10 40.54
N ILE A 621 -28.91 -50.70 39.47
CA ILE A 621 -28.84 -49.34 38.92
C ILE A 621 -29.59 -48.35 39.80
N ALA A 622 -30.79 -48.69 40.30
CA ALA A 622 -31.49 -47.87 41.26
C ALA A 622 -30.68 -47.68 42.56
N CYS A 623 -29.89 -48.67 42.98
CA CYS A 623 -28.98 -48.58 44.12
C CYS A 623 -27.80 -47.64 43.83
N LEU A 624 -27.14 -47.79 42.68
CA LEU A 624 -26.05 -46.90 42.24
C LEU A 624 -26.52 -45.43 42.08
N LEU A 625 -27.80 -45.22 41.75
CA LEU A 625 -28.43 -43.91 41.55
C LEU A 625 -29.29 -43.43 42.73
N ASN A 626 -29.42 -44.23 43.78
CA ASN A 626 -30.21 -43.97 44.99
C ASN A 626 -31.72 -43.66 44.77
N LEU A 627 -32.43 -44.49 43.97
CA LEU A 627 -33.85 -44.33 43.61
C LEU A 627 -34.80 -45.33 44.33
N GLU A 628 -36.04 -44.93 44.64
CA GLU A 628 -37.07 -45.84 45.18
C GLU A 628 -37.77 -46.70 44.09
N VAL A 629 -38.04 -47.98 44.40
CA VAL A 629 -38.51 -48.97 43.42
C VAL A 629 -39.94 -49.44 43.75
N TYR A 630 -40.93 -49.13 42.89
CA TYR A 630 -42.35 -49.47 43.11
C TYR A 630 -42.85 -50.64 42.22
N LYS A 631 -43.14 -51.80 42.83
CA LYS A 631 -43.42 -53.07 42.11
C LYS A 631 -44.90 -53.35 41.72
N ARG A 632 -45.90 -52.61 42.22
CA ARG A 632 -47.33 -52.94 42.00
C ARG A 632 -48.25 -51.76 41.67
N ARG A 633 -48.07 -50.60 42.32
CA ARG A 633 -48.90 -49.41 42.07
C ARG A 633 -48.06 -48.17 42.31
N ILE A 634 -48.10 -47.24 41.36
CA ILE A 634 -47.49 -45.92 41.48
C ILE A 634 -48.42 -45.02 42.31
N PRO A 635 -47.92 -44.31 43.34
CA PRO A 635 -48.71 -43.33 44.06
C PRO A 635 -49.24 -42.23 43.13
N THR A 636 -50.54 -41.90 43.21
CA THR A 636 -51.18 -40.87 42.38
C THR A 636 -50.51 -39.50 42.48
N LEU A 637 -49.91 -39.22 43.64
CA LEU A 637 -49.15 -37.99 43.89
C LEU A 637 -47.92 -37.87 42.97
N LYS A 638 -47.16 -38.96 42.80
CA LYS A 638 -45.94 -39.02 41.98
C LYS A 638 -46.25 -38.86 40.48
N LEU A 639 -47.43 -39.30 40.05
CA LEU A 639 -47.90 -39.13 38.66
C LEU A 639 -48.26 -37.67 38.34
N VAL A 640 -49.00 -36.99 39.23
CA VAL A 640 -49.37 -35.58 39.06
C VAL A 640 -48.12 -34.68 39.04
N GLU A 641 -47.16 -35.00 39.92
CA GLU A 641 -45.87 -34.32 40.00
C GLU A 641 -45.08 -34.44 38.68
N ALA A 642 -45.06 -35.62 38.06
CA ALA A 642 -44.43 -35.81 36.76
C ALA A 642 -45.15 -35.07 35.62
N THR A 643 -46.48 -34.97 35.63
CA THR A 643 -47.25 -34.26 34.58
C THR A 643 -47.03 -32.75 34.63
N GLN A 644 -47.12 -32.14 35.81
CA GLN A 644 -46.94 -30.69 35.98
C GLN A 644 -45.53 -30.23 35.62
N PHE A 645 -44.55 -31.10 35.84
CA PHE A 645 -43.16 -30.87 35.48
C PHE A 645 -42.99 -30.60 33.97
N TRP A 646 -43.64 -31.37 33.09
CA TRP A 646 -43.50 -31.22 31.64
C TRP A 646 -44.21 -29.98 31.06
N GLU A 647 -45.40 -29.64 31.56
CA GLU A 647 -46.15 -28.46 31.10
C GLU A 647 -45.40 -27.15 31.40
N GLY A 648 -44.68 -27.08 32.52
CA GLY A 648 -43.88 -25.93 32.89
C GLY A 648 -42.70 -25.66 31.94
N ILE A 649 -42.10 -26.70 31.37
CA ILE A 649 -40.92 -26.57 30.51
C ILE A 649 -41.27 -25.90 29.18
N GLU A 650 -42.42 -26.23 28.61
CA GLU A 650 -42.86 -25.70 27.31
C GLU A 650 -43.06 -24.17 27.37
N ALA A 651 -43.74 -23.68 28.40
CA ALA A 651 -43.98 -22.25 28.58
C ALA A 651 -42.67 -21.45 28.75
N GLU A 652 -41.67 -22.07 29.36
CA GLU A 652 -40.39 -21.43 29.64
C GLU A 652 -39.55 -21.19 28.40
N ILE A 653 -39.54 -22.12 27.45
CA ILE A 653 -38.79 -22.04 26.20
C ILE A 653 -39.17 -20.77 25.42
N PHE A 654 -40.47 -20.49 25.30
CA PHE A 654 -40.96 -19.32 24.57
C PHE A 654 -40.58 -18.00 25.25
N ALA A 655 -40.62 -17.93 26.58
CA ALA A 655 -40.29 -16.72 27.32
C ALA A 655 -38.80 -16.32 27.17
N GLU A 656 -37.90 -17.28 27.04
CA GLU A 656 -36.48 -16.98 26.93
C GLU A 656 -36.04 -16.47 25.58
N VAL A 657 -36.62 -16.98 24.50
CA VAL A 657 -36.32 -16.49 23.15
C VAL A 657 -36.54 -14.97 23.09
N GLU A 658 -37.65 -14.49 23.66
CA GLU A 658 -37.99 -13.07 23.68
C GLU A 658 -37.07 -12.24 24.62
N ARG A 659 -36.52 -12.84 25.68
CA ARG A 659 -35.59 -12.15 26.59
C ARG A 659 -34.19 -12.07 26.02
N LEU A 660 -33.68 -13.15 25.42
CA LEU A 660 -32.33 -13.17 24.84
C LEU A 660 -32.19 -12.14 23.71
N GLU A 661 -33.22 -11.96 22.89
CA GLU A 661 -33.24 -10.91 21.86
C GLU A 661 -33.19 -9.48 22.44
N ARG A 662 -33.95 -9.22 23.51
CA ARG A 662 -33.90 -7.93 24.22
C ARG A 662 -32.54 -7.69 24.86
N LEU A 663 -31.94 -8.73 25.45
CA LEU A 663 -30.63 -8.65 26.11
C LEU A 663 -29.51 -8.39 25.11
N ARG A 664 -29.52 -9.08 23.96
CA ARG A 664 -28.59 -8.85 22.84
C ARG A 664 -28.58 -7.37 22.44
N LYS A 665 -29.76 -6.79 22.20
CA LYS A 665 -29.90 -5.36 21.84
C LYS A 665 -29.40 -4.41 22.94
N ALA A 666 -29.70 -4.71 24.21
CA ALA A 666 -29.29 -3.87 25.33
C ALA A 666 -27.78 -3.91 25.61
N LEU A 667 -27.15 -5.08 25.48
CA LEU A 667 -25.70 -5.26 25.65
C LEU A 667 -24.92 -4.52 24.56
N LYS A 668 -25.34 -4.69 23.30
CA LYS A 668 -24.73 -3.97 22.17
C LYS A 668 -24.84 -2.45 22.28
N ALA A 669 -25.98 -1.93 22.77
CA ALA A 669 -26.14 -0.49 22.98
C ALA A 669 -25.16 0.10 24.02
N LYS A 670 -24.61 -0.72 24.92
CA LYS A 670 -23.65 -0.29 25.95
C LYS A 670 -22.19 -0.57 25.57
N ASP A 671 -21.91 -1.77 25.08
CA ASP A 671 -20.57 -2.20 24.67
C ASP A 671 -20.68 -3.00 23.37
N PRO A 672 -20.67 -2.30 22.23
CA PRO A 672 -20.87 -2.93 20.93
C PRO A 672 -19.72 -3.90 20.61
N LYS A 673 -18.47 -3.50 20.89
CA LYS A 673 -17.24 -4.26 20.60
C LYS A 673 -17.15 -5.53 21.44
N GLY A 674 -17.40 -5.41 22.75
CA GLY A 674 -17.37 -6.55 23.66
C GLY A 674 -18.49 -7.55 23.41
N THR A 675 -19.67 -7.06 22.99
CA THR A 675 -20.82 -7.92 22.70
C THR A 675 -20.63 -8.72 21.41
N SER A 676 -20.02 -8.14 20.37
CA SER A 676 -19.73 -8.90 19.13
C SER A 676 -18.71 -10.02 19.33
N LEU A 677 -17.64 -9.75 20.09
CA LEU A 677 -16.66 -10.76 20.51
C LEU A 677 -17.29 -11.88 21.36
N LEU A 678 -18.31 -11.53 22.14
CA LEU A 678 -19.05 -12.49 22.97
C LEU A 678 -19.94 -13.39 22.12
N LEU A 679 -20.68 -12.83 21.16
CA LEU A 679 -21.59 -13.57 20.29
C LEU A 679 -20.83 -14.49 19.32
N GLN A 680 -19.72 -14.01 18.74
CA GLN A 680 -18.82 -14.82 17.93
C GLN A 680 -18.23 -16.01 18.71
N LYS A 681 -17.86 -15.80 19.99
CA LYS A 681 -17.40 -16.89 20.86
C LYS A 681 -18.45 -17.94 21.19
N LEU A 682 -19.73 -17.55 21.13
CA LEU A 682 -20.86 -18.43 21.39
C LEU A 682 -21.42 -19.06 20.11
N ASP A 683 -20.78 -18.81 18.95
CA ASP A 683 -21.23 -19.23 17.62
C ASP A 683 -22.67 -18.74 17.31
N ILE A 684 -23.05 -17.61 17.92
CA ILE A 684 -24.33 -16.93 17.67
C ILE A 684 -24.05 -15.88 16.59
N PRO A 685 -24.72 -15.95 15.42
CA PRO A 685 -24.49 -15.00 14.34
C PRO A 685 -24.75 -13.57 14.82
N ASP A 686 -23.73 -12.72 14.65
CA ASP A 686 -23.75 -11.34 15.12
C ASP A 686 -23.70 -10.33 13.99
N ASP A 687 -24.60 -9.34 14.04
CA ASP A 687 -24.63 -8.25 13.07
C ASP A 687 -23.46 -7.30 13.36
N SER A 688 -22.69 -6.91 12.35
CA SER A 688 -21.55 -6.00 12.53
C SER A 688 -22.01 -4.61 13.04
N LEU A 689 -21.12 -3.85 13.70
CA LEU A 689 -21.45 -2.48 14.15
C LEU A 689 -21.83 -1.55 13.00
N LEU A 690 -21.25 -1.81 11.82
CA LEU A 690 -21.55 -1.11 10.59
C LEU A 690 -22.93 -1.50 10.05
N GLU A 691 -23.27 -2.79 10.09
CA GLU A 691 -24.60 -3.30 9.73
C GLU A 691 -25.69 -2.71 10.63
N GLU A 692 -25.43 -2.51 11.92
CA GLU A 692 -26.37 -1.79 12.79
C GLU A 692 -26.53 -0.31 12.42
N GLU A 693 -25.45 0.36 12.00
CA GLU A 693 -25.54 1.73 11.52
C GLU A 693 -26.38 1.77 10.23
N VAL A 694 -26.16 0.83 9.31
CA VAL A 694 -26.93 0.67 8.06
C VAL A 694 -28.41 0.43 8.34
N MET A 695 -28.76 -0.43 9.30
CA MET A 695 -30.14 -0.69 9.72
C MET A 695 -30.83 0.55 10.34
N LYS A 696 -30.08 1.50 10.88
CA LYS A 696 -30.59 2.75 11.47
C LYS A 696 -30.62 3.90 10.45
N LEU A 697 -30.25 3.66 9.19
CA LEU A 697 -30.25 4.70 8.17
C LEU A 697 -31.67 5.19 7.85
N PRO A 698 -31.86 6.49 7.57
CA PRO A 698 -33.13 7.01 7.09
C PRO A 698 -33.52 6.39 5.74
N VAL A 699 -34.84 6.29 5.49
CA VAL A 699 -35.43 5.71 4.26
C VAL A 699 -34.87 6.32 2.95
N GLY A 700 -34.37 7.55 2.95
CA GLY A 700 -33.76 8.17 1.76
C GLY A 700 -32.26 7.96 1.57
N VAL A 701 -31.57 7.31 2.52
CA VAL A 701 -30.11 7.04 2.46
C VAL A 701 -29.84 5.54 2.41
N VAL A 702 -30.69 4.73 3.06
CA VAL A 702 -30.52 3.27 3.11
C VAL A 702 -30.46 2.64 1.71
N ASP A 703 -31.31 3.09 0.79
CA ASP A 703 -31.35 2.60 -0.61
C ASP A 703 -30.09 2.98 -1.44
N LEU A 704 -29.21 3.82 -0.88
CA LEU A 704 -27.98 4.28 -1.53
C LEU A 704 -26.73 3.70 -0.87
N VAL A 705 -26.88 2.85 0.14
CA VAL A 705 -25.77 2.28 0.91
C VAL A 705 -25.85 0.76 0.85
N GLU A 706 -24.80 0.14 0.35
CA GLU A 706 -24.68 -1.33 0.27
C GLU A 706 -23.56 -1.80 1.20
N LEU A 707 -23.82 -2.87 1.96
CA LEU A 707 -22.82 -3.51 2.81
C LEU A 707 -22.04 -4.52 1.96
N VAL A 708 -20.74 -4.28 1.79
CA VAL A 708 -19.86 -5.11 0.95
C VAL A 708 -19.01 -6.07 1.80
N GLY A 709 -18.86 -5.78 3.09
CA GLY A 709 -18.25 -6.66 4.08
C GLY A 709 -18.39 -6.09 5.49
N ASP A 710 -17.87 -6.81 6.50
CA ASP A 710 -18.10 -6.50 7.93
C ASP A 710 -17.72 -5.07 8.34
N ASN A 711 -16.73 -4.46 7.67
CA ASN A 711 -16.26 -3.08 7.91
C ASN A 711 -16.22 -2.24 6.61
N GLU A 712 -16.89 -2.70 5.54
CA GLU A 712 -16.91 -2.02 4.25
C GLU A 712 -18.34 -1.72 3.80
N VAL A 713 -18.57 -0.44 3.48
CA VAL A 713 -19.78 0.01 2.80
C VAL A 713 -19.44 0.65 1.46
N GLU A 714 -20.35 0.51 0.53
CA GLU A 714 -20.39 1.28 -0.70
C GLU A 714 -21.53 2.29 -0.65
N ILE A 715 -21.24 3.55 -0.95
CA ILE A 715 -22.21 4.64 -0.93
C ILE A 715 -22.36 5.20 -2.35
N SER A 716 -23.59 5.17 -2.85
CA SER A 716 -23.96 5.63 -4.19
C SER A 716 -24.41 7.10 -4.20
N PHE A 717 -23.82 7.89 -5.09
CA PHE A 717 -24.17 9.28 -5.33
C PHE A 717 -24.67 9.48 -6.76
N PRO A 718 -25.98 9.77 -6.96
CA PRO A 718 -26.52 10.06 -8.28
C PRO A 718 -25.90 11.31 -8.89
N LEU A 719 -25.52 11.23 -10.17
CA LEU A 719 -25.03 12.35 -10.97
C LEU A 719 -26.15 13.00 -11.81
N SER A 720 -27.42 12.75 -11.48
CA SER A 720 -28.57 13.26 -12.23
C SER A 720 -28.72 14.79 -12.15
N SER A 721 -28.20 15.41 -11.08
CA SER A 721 -28.17 16.87 -10.93
C SER A 721 -27.12 17.56 -11.81
N TYR A 722 -26.17 16.80 -12.37
CA TYR A 722 -25.10 17.34 -13.20
C TYR A 722 -25.55 17.46 -14.65
N THR A 723 -25.57 18.70 -15.13
CA THR A 723 -25.81 19.04 -16.53
C THR A 723 -24.71 18.51 -17.45
N ALA A 724 -24.99 18.38 -18.75
CA ALA A 724 -24.01 17.92 -19.73
C ALA A 724 -22.75 18.82 -19.76
N LEU A 725 -22.92 20.14 -19.61
CA LEU A 725 -21.80 21.08 -19.54
C LEU A 725 -20.97 20.89 -18.27
N GLN A 726 -21.59 20.68 -17.09
CA GLN A 726 -20.84 20.39 -15.87
C GLN A 726 -20.08 19.06 -15.97
N ARG A 727 -20.70 18.02 -16.54
CA ARG A 727 -20.04 16.73 -16.77
C ARG A 727 -18.82 16.89 -17.67
N GLY A 728 -18.96 17.61 -18.79
CA GLY A 728 -17.86 17.90 -19.71
C GLY A 728 -16.72 18.69 -19.05
N ALA A 729 -17.06 19.76 -18.32
CA ALA A 729 -16.08 20.59 -17.61
C ALA A 729 -15.26 19.85 -16.55
N MET A 730 -15.84 18.79 -15.98
CA MET A 730 -15.28 18.02 -14.87
C MET A 730 -14.65 16.69 -15.31
N GLY A 731 -14.79 16.33 -16.59
CA GLY A 731 -14.30 15.07 -17.15
C GLY A 731 -15.12 13.85 -16.72
N VAL A 732 -16.37 14.03 -16.31
CA VAL A 732 -17.26 12.92 -15.96
C VAL A 732 -17.62 12.13 -17.23
N PRO A 733 -17.41 10.80 -17.27
CA PRO A 733 -17.78 9.97 -18.43
C PRO A 733 -19.26 10.08 -18.78
N LYS A 734 -19.59 10.10 -20.08
CA LYS A 734 -20.99 10.23 -20.53
C LYS A 734 -21.88 9.07 -20.07
N ALA A 735 -21.30 7.87 -19.96
CA ALA A 735 -22.01 6.66 -19.53
C ALA A 735 -22.18 6.57 -17.99
N ALA A 736 -21.48 7.40 -17.22
CA ALA A 736 -21.55 7.36 -15.76
C ALA A 736 -22.83 8.03 -15.26
N ASN A 737 -23.63 7.30 -14.48
CA ASN A 737 -24.88 7.79 -13.89
C ASN A 737 -24.77 7.98 -12.38
N THR A 738 -23.90 7.22 -11.74
CA THR A 738 -23.62 7.30 -10.30
C THR A 738 -22.12 7.31 -10.04
N ILE A 739 -21.75 7.91 -8.92
CA ILE A 739 -20.42 7.78 -8.30
C ILE A 739 -20.55 6.83 -7.13
N LEU A 740 -19.66 5.87 -7.06
CA LEU A 740 -19.56 4.92 -5.97
C LEU A 740 -18.41 5.35 -5.07
N LEU A 741 -18.67 5.49 -3.77
CA LEU A 741 -17.65 5.65 -2.75
C LEU A 741 -17.58 4.35 -1.96
N ARG A 742 -16.52 3.59 -2.15
CA ARG A 742 -16.23 2.43 -1.32
C ARG A 742 -15.39 2.86 -0.13
N LEU A 743 -15.87 2.53 1.06
CA LEU A 743 -15.37 3.08 2.31
C LEU A 743 -15.19 1.96 3.32
N PHE A 744 -13.94 1.80 3.76
CA PHE A 744 -13.58 0.96 4.89
C PHE A 744 -13.57 1.81 6.15
N ILE A 745 -14.42 1.47 7.12
CA ILE A 745 -14.49 2.10 8.44
C ILE A 745 -14.29 1.03 9.49
N ASP A 746 -13.22 1.18 10.25
CA ASP A 746 -13.04 0.41 11.47
C ASP A 746 -13.63 1.18 12.65
N LEU A 747 -14.91 0.95 12.96
CA LEU A 747 -15.61 1.57 14.13
C LEU A 747 -14.96 1.21 15.47
N SER A 748 -14.10 0.20 15.40
CA SER A 748 -13.26 -0.33 16.45
C SER A 748 -12.10 0.63 16.83
N GLY A 749 -11.65 1.47 15.89
CA GLY A 749 -10.62 2.49 16.09
C GLY A 749 -9.17 2.00 15.95
N ASP A 750 -8.96 0.74 15.58
CA ASP A 750 -7.63 0.11 15.47
C ASP A 750 -6.98 0.42 14.11
N LEU A 751 -7.78 0.65 13.06
CA LEU A 751 -7.32 0.98 11.71
C LEU A 751 -7.85 2.35 11.23
N PRO A 752 -7.03 3.16 10.53
CA PRO A 752 -7.50 4.40 9.93
C PRO A 752 -8.49 4.12 8.79
N PRO A 753 -9.49 5.00 8.58
CA PRO A 753 -10.45 4.84 7.50
C PRO A 753 -9.76 4.89 6.14
N ARG A 754 -10.29 4.12 5.19
CA ARG A 754 -9.76 4.03 3.83
C ARG A 754 -10.87 4.16 2.81
N PHE A 755 -10.59 4.75 1.66
CA PHE A 755 -11.63 4.92 0.65
C PHE A 755 -11.09 4.85 -0.79
N CYS A 756 -11.96 4.50 -1.72
CA CYS A 756 -11.76 4.74 -3.15
C CYS A 756 -13.07 5.17 -3.81
N THR A 757 -12.95 5.88 -4.93
CA THR A 757 -14.10 6.39 -5.68
C THR A 757 -14.09 5.86 -7.08
N HIS A 758 -15.25 5.48 -7.59
CA HIS A 758 -15.42 4.90 -8.90
C HIS A 758 -16.61 5.52 -9.62
N PHE A 759 -16.56 5.54 -10.95
CA PHE A 759 -17.76 5.77 -11.75
C PHE A 759 -18.47 4.44 -11.96
N SER A 760 -19.81 4.47 -12.04
CA SER A 760 -20.61 3.29 -12.37
C SER A 760 -20.29 2.65 -13.73
N SER A 761 -19.51 3.34 -14.56
CA SER A 761 -19.08 2.86 -15.88
C SER A 761 -17.65 2.30 -15.89
N ASP A 762 -16.97 2.25 -14.75
CA ASP A 762 -15.61 1.69 -14.69
C ASP A 762 -15.67 0.16 -14.92
N PRO A 763 -14.75 -0.41 -15.71
CA PRO A 763 -14.76 -1.84 -16.01
C PRO A 763 -14.34 -2.68 -14.80
N GLU A 764 -14.91 -3.88 -14.68
CA GLU A 764 -14.50 -4.93 -13.72
C GLU A 764 -14.58 -4.54 -12.22
N LEU A 765 -15.43 -3.58 -11.87
CA LEU A 765 -15.64 -3.06 -10.51
C LEU A 765 -15.80 -4.17 -9.44
N ASP A 766 -16.60 -5.20 -9.73
CA ASP A 766 -16.92 -6.26 -8.75
C ASP A 766 -15.79 -7.29 -8.57
N THR A 767 -14.92 -7.43 -9.57
CA THR A 767 -13.86 -8.46 -9.60
C THR A 767 -12.48 -7.92 -9.27
N LEU A 768 -12.34 -6.60 -9.13
CA LEU A 768 -11.06 -5.93 -8.98
C LEU A 768 -10.61 -5.85 -7.51
N VAL A 769 -9.31 -6.04 -7.27
CA VAL A 769 -8.69 -5.72 -5.98
C VAL A 769 -8.55 -4.20 -5.84
N HIS A 770 -9.26 -3.61 -4.87
CA HIS A 770 -9.27 -2.16 -4.67
C HIS A 770 -8.05 -1.64 -3.89
N SER A 771 -7.23 -0.79 -4.51
CA SER A 771 -6.19 0.00 -3.82
C SER A 771 -6.77 1.27 -3.17
N GLN A 772 -7.35 1.14 -1.98
CA GLN A 772 -7.96 2.24 -1.23
C GLN A 772 -6.93 3.23 -0.66
N TRP A 773 -7.28 4.53 -0.61
CA TRP A 773 -6.45 5.57 -0.01
C TRP A 773 -6.59 5.60 1.52
N ILE A 774 -5.47 5.59 2.24
CA ILE A 774 -5.45 5.53 3.71
C ILE A 774 -5.51 6.94 4.31
N CYS A 775 -6.44 7.18 5.23
CA CYS A 775 -6.63 8.46 5.93
C CYS A 775 -6.06 8.43 7.36
N SER A 776 -4.73 8.27 7.50
CA SER A 776 -4.05 8.32 8.80
C SER A 776 -3.56 9.73 9.16
N GLY A 777 -3.16 9.97 10.42
CA GLY A 777 -2.62 11.25 10.88
C GLY A 777 -1.42 11.76 10.06
N ASP A 778 -0.54 10.83 9.65
CA ASP A 778 0.68 11.07 8.88
C ASP A 778 0.49 11.04 7.36
N SER A 779 -0.69 10.58 6.89
CA SER A 779 -0.98 10.52 5.46
C SER A 779 -1.05 11.91 4.84
N ARG A 780 -0.66 12.03 3.57
CA ARG A 780 -0.88 13.24 2.78
C ARG A 780 -2.22 13.16 2.06
N ALA A 781 -2.80 14.31 1.75
CA ALA A 781 -3.98 14.36 0.88
C ALA A 781 -3.69 13.67 -0.46
N PRO A 782 -4.70 13.03 -1.09
CA PRO A 782 -4.54 12.33 -2.37
C PRO A 782 -3.78 13.17 -3.39
N HIS A 783 -2.62 12.67 -3.80
CA HIS A 783 -1.72 13.30 -4.76
C HIS A 783 -1.35 12.38 -5.94
N GLU A 784 -1.80 11.13 -5.88
CA GLU A 784 -1.64 10.09 -6.88
C GLU A 784 -3.02 9.48 -7.20
N HIS A 785 -3.06 8.57 -8.17
CA HIS A 785 -4.28 7.84 -8.52
C HIS A 785 -4.78 7.03 -7.30
N VAL A 786 -6.07 7.14 -7.02
CA VAL A 786 -6.74 6.32 -6.00
C VAL A 786 -7.45 5.19 -6.72
N CYS A 787 -7.01 3.95 -6.47
CA CYS A 787 -7.49 2.77 -7.18
C CYS A 787 -7.30 2.87 -8.71
N VAL A 788 -8.09 2.12 -9.47
CA VAL A 788 -7.96 2.00 -10.94
C VAL A 788 -8.88 2.94 -11.73
N SER A 789 -9.78 3.66 -11.05
CA SER A 789 -10.71 4.57 -11.73
C SER A 789 -9.93 5.64 -12.49
N TRP A 790 -10.42 6.00 -13.67
CA TRP A 790 -9.77 7.02 -14.49
C TRP A 790 -9.75 8.35 -13.75
N GLN A 791 -8.56 8.96 -13.61
CA GLN A 791 -8.45 10.23 -12.92
C GLN A 791 -9.06 11.34 -13.77
N THR A 792 -10.01 12.06 -13.18
CA THR A 792 -10.71 13.20 -13.78
C THR A 792 -10.65 14.38 -12.81
N ALA A 793 -10.95 15.60 -13.28
CA ALA A 793 -11.05 16.75 -12.39
C ALA A 793 -12.06 16.50 -11.25
N PHE A 794 -13.17 15.81 -11.58
CA PHE A 794 -14.18 15.38 -10.62
C PHE A 794 -13.62 14.46 -9.53
N ILE A 795 -13.03 13.32 -9.91
CA ILE A 795 -12.51 12.33 -8.97
C ILE A 795 -11.38 12.92 -8.14
N TRP A 796 -10.49 13.70 -8.75
CA TRP A 796 -9.41 14.38 -8.05
C TRP A 796 -9.93 15.29 -6.93
N GLN A 797 -10.91 16.16 -7.23
CA GLN A 797 -11.47 17.07 -6.24
C GLN A 797 -12.30 16.33 -5.17
N LEU A 798 -13.06 15.31 -5.57
CA LEU A 798 -13.85 14.49 -4.67
C LEU A 798 -12.96 13.77 -3.66
N ASN A 799 -11.92 13.08 -4.11
CA ASN A 799 -11.01 12.34 -3.25
C ASN A 799 -10.38 13.22 -2.17
N ARG A 800 -9.98 14.44 -2.53
CA ARG A 800 -9.42 15.39 -1.57
C ARG A 800 -10.46 15.91 -0.59
N SER A 801 -11.72 16.02 -1.01
CA SER A 801 -12.85 16.41 -0.15
C SER A 801 -13.21 15.30 0.85
N VAL A 802 -13.29 14.05 0.38
CA VAL A 802 -13.53 12.85 1.20
C VAL A 802 -12.40 12.69 2.22
N TYR A 803 -11.15 12.72 1.77
CA TYR A 803 -9.97 12.66 2.63
C TYR A 803 -10.01 13.71 3.75
N LYS A 804 -10.33 14.96 3.41
CA LYS A 804 -10.41 16.05 4.40
C LYS A 804 -11.50 15.78 5.45
N GLN A 805 -12.64 15.23 5.03
CA GLN A 805 -13.75 14.91 5.93
C GLN A 805 -13.39 13.73 6.85
N LEU A 806 -12.83 12.65 6.30
CA LEU A 806 -12.45 11.48 7.09
C LEU A 806 -11.32 11.78 8.07
N ARG A 807 -10.34 12.62 7.68
CA ARG A 807 -9.25 13.05 8.58
C ARG A 807 -9.74 13.93 9.74
N ALA A 808 -10.83 14.68 9.54
CA ALA A 808 -11.43 15.46 10.62
C ALA A 808 -12.15 14.58 11.68
N GLY A 809 -12.31 13.29 11.40
CA GLY A 809 -13.01 12.32 12.23
C GLY A 809 -14.29 11.83 11.55
N TYR A 810 -14.43 10.51 11.46
CA TYR A 810 -15.67 9.88 11.04
C TYR A 810 -16.74 10.03 12.15
N LYS A 811 -17.97 10.36 11.75
CA LYS A 811 -19.09 10.56 12.67
C LYS A 811 -20.24 9.59 12.39
N SER A 812 -20.73 9.57 11.15
CA SER A 812 -21.74 8.62 10.65
C SER A 812 -21.79 8.63 9.12
N ILE A 813 -22.37 7.57 8.53
CA ILE A 813 -22.66 7.44 7.11
C ILE A 813 -23.57 8.59 6.66
N VAL A 814 -24.59 8.95 7.47
CA VAL A 814 -25.56 10.00 7.13
C VAL A 814 -24.88 11.37 7.01
N GLU A 815 -24.01 11.72 7.96
CA GLU A 815 -23.31 13.01 7.91
C GLU A 815 -22.28 13.05 6.78
N LEU A 816 -21.58 11.92 6.54
CA LEU A 816 -20.65 11.81 5.42
C LEU A 816 -21.37 11.94 4.08
N TYR A 817 -22.49 11.22 3.89
CA TYR A 817 -23.33 11.31 2.71
C TYR A 817 -23.82 12.73 2.47
N LYS A 818 -24.36 13.40 3.49
CA LYS A 818 -24.82 14.81 3.38
C LYS A 818 -23.68 15.74 2.99
N PHE A 819 -22.51 15.59 3.61
CA PHE A 819 -21.33 16.39 3.27
C PHE A 819 -20.89 16.17 1.83
N ILE A 820 -20.75 14.92 1.40
CA ILE A 820 -20.27 14.59 0.05
C ILE A 820 -21.29 15.03 -1.00
N LYS A 821 -22.59 14.79 -0.78
CA LYS A 821 -23.65 15.26 -1.66
C LYS A 821 -23.60 16.77 -1.86
N MET A 822 -23.53 17.52 -0.75
CA MET A 822 -23.36 18.98 -0.79
C MET A 822 -22.07 19.39 -1.53
N ARG A 823 -20.97 18.65 -1.35
CA ARG A 823 -19.70 18.94 -2.06
C ARG A 823 -19.79 18.69 -3.55
N ILE A 824 -20.42 17.58 -3.96
CA ILE A 824 -20.69 17.25 -5.36
C ILE A 824 -21.50 18.38 -5.99
N GLU A 825 -22.59 18.84 -5.36
CA GLU A 825 -23.41 19.93 -5.89
C GLU A 825 -22.66 21.28 -6.04
N ASN A 826 -21.54 21.48 -5.34
CA ASN A 826 -20.82 22.75 -5.27
C ASN A 826 -19.35 22.68 -5.76
N MET A 827 -18.97 21.65 -6.54
CA MET A 827 -17.57 21.47 -6.94
C MET A 827 -17.01 22.67 -7.72
N GLY A 828 -17.74 23.20 -8.70
CA GLY A 828 -17.30 24.36 -9.50
C GLY A 828 -17.14 25.66 -8.69
N HIS A 829 -17.76 25.74 -7.51
CA HIS A 829 -17.66 26.90 -6.62
C HIS A 829 -16.54 26.79 -5.59
N THR A 830 -15.76 25.71 -5.61
CA THR A 830 -14.67 25.50 -4.66
C THR A 830 -13.36 25.24 -5.39
N CYS A 831 -12.26 25.62 -4.74
CA CYS A 831 -10.92 25.34 -5.21
C CYS A 831 -10.73 23.84 -5.39
N VAL A 832 -10.34 23.46 -6.60
CA VAL A 832 -10.09 22.07 -6.99
C VAL A 832 -9.03 21.38 -6.12
N SER A 833 -8.10 22.14 -5.51
CA SER A 833 -6.98 21.60 -4.71
C SER A 833 -7.21 21.64 -3.20
N CYS A 834 -7.79 22.71 -2.64
CA CYS A 834 -7.94 22.90 -1.18
C CYS A 834 -9.39 22.96 -0.67
N GLY A 835 -10.37 23.02 -1.59
CA GLY A 835 -11.80 23.11 -1.26
C GLY A 835 -12.26 24.46 -0.70
N ALA A 836 -11.42 25.49 -0.72
CA ALA A 836 -11.82 26.86 -0.35
C ALA A 836 -12.83 27.43 -1.36
N LEU A 837 -13.88 28.10 -0.88
CA LEU A 837 -14.89 28.69 -1.75
C LEU A 837 -14.31 29.78 -2.65
N HIS A 838 -14.78 29.81 -3.89
CA HIS A 838 -14.60 30.95 -4.77
C HIS A 838 -15.59 32.07 -4.38
N ASP A 839 -15.18 33.32 -4.54
CA ASP A 839 -16.01 34.49 -4.24
C ASP A 839 -17.02 34.74 -5.38
N ALA A 840 -17.92 33.77 -5.58
CA ALA A 840 -18.89 33.70 -6.68
C ALA A 840 -20.15 32.93 -6.29
N LYS A 841 -20.78 33.32 -5.18
CA LYS A 841 -21.95 32.61 -4.63
C LYS A 841 -23.19 32.66 -5.52
N ASN A 842 -23.37 33.74 -6.28
CA ASN A 842 -24.58 33.97 -7.08
C ASN A 842 -24.40 33.62 -8.57
N ALA A 843 -23.23 33.16 -8.99
CA ALA A 843 -22.93 32.87 -10.38
C ALA A 843 -22.74 31.37 -10.62
N GLN A 844 -23.24 30.83 -11.72
CA GLN A 844 -23.14 29.40 -12.02
C GLN A 844 -21.73 29.05 -12.53
N LEU A 845 -20.93 28.38 -11.69
CA LEU A 845 -19.59 27.92 -12.06
C LEU A 845 -19.59 26.42 -12.35
N ARG A 846 -19.11 26.03 -13.54
CA ARG A 846 -19.15 24.63 -13.99
C ARG A 846 -17.81 23.92 -13.92
N ARG A 847 -16.72 24.63 -14.23
CA ARG A 847 -15.36 24.09 -14.22
C ARG A 847 -14.68 24.33 -12.87
N SER A 848 -14.06 23.29 -12.34
CA SER A 848 -13.21 23.39 -11.16
C SER A 848 -11.88 24.08 -11.48
N THR A 849 -11.50 25.05 -10.66
CA THR A 849 -10.25 25.80 -10.83
C THR A 849 -9.49 25.92 -9.51
N PRO A 850 -8.15 26.04 -9.53
CA PRO A 850 -7.41 26.34 -8.31
C PRO A 850 -7.72 27.77 -7.83
N CYS A 851 -7.63 28.00 -6.52
CA CYS A 851 -7.66 29.35 -5.96
C CYS A 851 -6.34 30.11 -6.24
N GLY A 852 -6.25 31.37 -5.80
CA GLY A 852 -5.07 32.21 -6.00
C GLY A 852 -3.81 31.79 -5.22
N ILE A 853 -3.89 30.76 -4.37
CA ILE A 853 -2.73 30.26 -3.61
C ILE A 853 -1.79 29.50 -4.57
N VAL A 854 -0.53 29.93 -4.63
CA VAL A 854 0.49 29.36 -5.53
C VAL A 854 0.62 27.84 -5.37
N ALA A 855 0.62 27.32 -4.13
CA ALA A 855 0.68 25.89 -3.87
C ALA A 855 -0.52 25.11 -4.47
N CYS A 856 -1.73 25.68 -4.45
CA CYS A 856 -2.91 25.06 -5.06
C CYS A 856 -2.79 25.00 -6.58
N ALA A 857 -2.26 26.07 -7.19
CA ALA A 857 -1.99 26.13 -8.62
C ALA A 857 -0.88 25.15 -9.03
N GLN A 858 0.23 25.09 -8.29
CA GLN A 858 1.33 24.14 -8.55
C GLN A 858 0.85 22.69 -8.49
N LEU A 859 0.09 22.32 -7.45
CA LEU A 859 -0.51 20.99 -7.34
C LEU A 859 -1.43 20.68 -8.53
N TRP A 860 -2.26 21.64 -8.93
CA TRP A 860 -3.17 21.47 -10.06
C TRP A 860 -2.40 21.30 -11.37
N TYR A 861 -1.40 22.14 -11.64
CA TYR A 861 -0.65 22.14 -12.90
C TYR A 861 0.33 20.96 -13.06
N GLN A 862 0.61 20.20 -12.00
CA GLN A 862 1.39 18.97 -12.04
C GLN A 862 0.60 17.76 -12.52
N LEU A 863 -0.74 17.83 -12.54
CA LEU A 863 -1.59 16.73 -12.99
C LEU A 863 -1.47 16.48 -14.50
N PRO A 864 -1.81 15.27 -14.99
CA PRO A 864 -1.91 14.98 -16.41
C PRO A 864 -2.81 15.98 -17.15
N LEU A 865 -2.45 16.29 -18.40
CA LEU A 865 -3.10 17.36 -19.17
C LEU A 865 -4.61 17.12 -19.38
N ASP A 866 -5.01 15.87 -19.60
CA ASP A 866 -6.40 15.44 -19.78
C ASP A 866 -7.24 15.45 -18.49
N VAL A 867 -6.60 15.44 -17.32
CA VAL A 867 -7.30 15.70 -16.05
C VAL A 867 -7.65 17.18 -15.94
N ARG A 868 -6.71 18.04 -16.34
CA ARG A 868 -6.83 19.51 -16.22
C ARG A 868 -7.69 20.12 -17.32
N ILE A 869 -7.71 19.47 -18.48
CA ILE A 869 -8.43 19.86 -19.69
C ILE A 869 -9.14 18.63 -20.25
N PRO A 870 -10.26 18.18 -19.64
CA PRO A 870 -11.01 17.03 -20.15
C PRO A 870 -11.48 17.18 -21.60
N GLU A 871 -11.62 18.43 -22.07
CA GLU A 871 -12.03 18.80 -23.41
C GLU A 871 -11.02 18.32 -24.47
N ILE A 872 -9.75 18.11 -24.12
CA ILE A 872 -8.75 17.61 -25.06
C ILE A 872 -9.09 16.19 -25.57
N ARG A 873 -9.88 15.44 -24.79
CA ARG A 873 -10.40 14.12 -25.19
C ARG A 873 -11.82 14.17 -25.73
N THR A 874 -12.64 15.11 -25.26
CA THR A 874 -14.11 15.07 -25.44
C THR A 874 -14.68 16.18 -26.31
N ASP A 875 -13.99 17.31 -26.42
CA ASP A 875 -14.42 18.51 -27.18
C ASP A 875 -13.22 19.21 -27.83
N ILE A 876 -12.63 18.51 -28.80
CA ILE A 876 -11.44 18.98 -29.51
C ILE A 876 -11.66 20.29 -30.27
N PHE A 877 -12.90 20.65 -30.64
CA PHE A 877 -13.18 21.90 -31.34
C PHE A 877 -13.04 23.11 -30.42
N ALA A 878 -13.45 23.01 -29.16
CA ALA A 878 -13.24 24.08 -28.19
C ALA A 878 -11.73 24.30 -27.95
N VAL A 879 -10.96 23.21 -27.87
CA VAL A 879 -9.49 23.27 -27.77
C VAL A 879 -8.87 23.89 -29.03
N ASP A 880 -9.32 23.48 -30.23
CA ASP A 880 -8.84 24.04 -31.49
C ASP A 880 -9.08 25.55 -31.54
N LEU A 881 -10.27 26.03 -31.19
CA LEU A 881 -10.59 27.47 -31.15
C LEU A 881 -9.61 28.23 -30.25
N MET A 882 -9.31 27.69 -29.06
CA MET A 882 -8.37 28.33 -28.14
C MET A 882 -6.96 28.40 -28.75
N LEU A 883 -6.48 27.33 -29.36
CA LEU A 883 -5.16 27.30 -30.02
C LEU A 883 -5.10 28.19 -31.27
N THR A 884 -6.16 28.19 -32.09
CA THR A 884 -6.32 29.09 -33.24
C THR A 884 -6.24 30.54 -32.80
N SER A 885 -6.92 30.90 -31.71
CA SER A 885 -6.92 32.28 -31.23
C SER A 885 -5.55 32.73 -30.69
N VAL A 886 -4.82 31.83 -30.03
CA VAL A 886 -3.43 32.07 -29.59
C VAL A 886 -2.49 32.19 -30.80
N TYR A 887 -2.68 31.36 -31.83
CA TYR A 887 -1.93 31.46 -33.08
C TYR A 887 -2.15 32.81 -33.77
N ALA A 888 -3.42 33.23 -33.89
CA ALA A 888 -3.78 34.52 -34.48
C ALA A 888 -3.18 35.69 -33.68
N ALA A 889 -3.18 35.60 -32.35
CA ALA A 889 -2.52 36.57 -31.48
C ALA A 889 -1.02 36.65 -31.72
N ALA A 890 -0.32 35.51 -31.81
CA ALA A 890 1.11 35.49 -32.14
C ALA A 890 1.39 36.06 -33.54
N MET A 891 0.54 35.78 -34.53
CA MET A 891 0.64 36.35 -35.89
C MET A 891 0.46 37.86 -35.91
N SER A 892 -0.34 38.43 -34.99
CA SER A 892 -0.58 39.88 -34.92
C SER A 892 0.66 40.68 -34.48
N GLY A 893 1.65 40.03 -33.87
CA GLY A 893 2.82 40.70 -33.31
C GLY A 893 2.58 41.43 -31.99
N ARG A 894 1.39 41.33 -31.38
CA ARG A 894 0.98 42.07 -30.18
C ARG A 894 1.03 41.20 -28.92
N PRO A 895 2.11 41.25 -28.13
CA PRO A 895 2.24 40.42 -26.92
C PRO A 895 1.19 40.74 -25.85
N GLU A 896 0.59 41.95 -25.86
CA GLU A 896 -0.46 42.37 -24.94
C GLU A 896 -1.74 41.53 -25.06
N LEU A 897 -1.93 40.82 -26.18
CA LEU A 897 -3.06 39.91 -26.38
C LEU A 897 -2.84 38.51 -25.78
N LEU A 898 -1.62 38.21 -25.34
CA LEU A 898 -1.19 36.92 -24.78
C LEU A 898 -0.80 37.06 -23.30
N VAL A 899 -1.67 37.70 -22.52
CA VAL A 899 -1.41 38.06 -21.12
C VAL A 899 -1.07 36.85 -20.27
N GLY A 900 0.11 36.86 -19.63
CA GLY A 900 0.55 35.77 -18.76
C GLY A 900 0.95 34.48 -19.50
N CYS A 901 1.14 34.52 -20.83
CA CYS A 901 1.63 33.38 -21.60
C CYS A 901 3.01 32.94 -21.12
N PRO A 902 3.22 31.64 -20.85
CA PRO A 902 4.48 31.14 -20.31
C PRO A 902 5.57 30.94 -21.37
N ILE A 903 5.28 31.24 -22.64
CA ILE A 903 6.17 31.12 -23.80
C ILE A 903 6.46 32.53 -24.31
N TYR A 904 7.74 32.89 -24.33
CA TYR A 904 8.18 34.21 -24.79
C TYR A 904 8.56 34.15 -26.28
N GLY A 905 7.95 35.00 -27.09
CA GLY A 905 8.28 35.17 -28.51
C GLY A 905 7.22 34.61 -29.46
N ASN A 906 6.72 35.47 -30.33
CA ASN A 906 5.66 35.15 -31.30
C ASN A 906 6.07 34.06 -32.30
N GLU A 907 7.30 34.10 -32.79
CA GLU A 907 7.82 33.06 -33.70
C GLU A 907 7.86 31.68 -33.05
N LEU A 908 8.24 31.61 -31.76
CA LEU A 908 8.28 30.36 -31.03
C LEU A 908 6.88 29.77 -30.84
N ILE A 909 5.90 30.59 -30.44
CA ILE A 909 4.50 30.17 -30.32
C ILE A 909 3.97 29.60 -31.65
N LYS A 910 4.22 30.29 -32.76
CA LYS A 910 3.83 29.81 -34.10
C LYS A 910 4.51 28.49 -34.45
N THR A 911 5.79 28.36 -34.12
CA THR A 911 6.58 27.15 -34.39
C THR A 911 6.04 25.95 -33.60
N ILE A 912 5.74 26.15 -32.32
CA ILE A 912 5.12 25.14 -31.45
C ILE A 912 3.78 24.70 -32.04
N LEU A 913 2.87 25.64 -32.29
CA LEU A 913 1.53 25.30 -32.76
C LEU A 913 1.55 24.64 -34.15
N ASN A 914 2.44 25.08 -35.06
CA ASN A 914 2.57 24.46 -36.37
C ASN A 914 3.26 23.08 -36.36
N SER A 915 3.95 22.71 -35.28
CA SER A 915 4.55 21.37 -35.13
C SER A 915 3.56 20.34 -34.59
N LEU A 916 2.50 20.77 -33.91
CA LEU A 916 1.49 19.87 -33.32
C LEU A 916 0.77 19.06 -34.39
N PRO A 917 0.44 17.78 -34.14
CA PRO A 917 -0.46 17.00 -34.98
C PRO A 917 -1.91 17.51 -34.81
N SER A 918 -2.86 16.96 -35.59
CA SER A 918 -4.27 17.30 -35.39
C SER A 918 -4.75 16.87 -33.99
N LEU A 919 -5.75 17.59 -33.47
CA LEU A 919 -6.28 17.29 -32.13
C LEU A 919 -6.96 15.91 -32.04
N ILE A 920 -7.39 15.32 -33.16
CA ILE A 920 -7.88 13.94 -33.22
C ILE A 920 -6.77 12.92 -32.86
N VAL A 921 -5.53 13.19 -33.30
CA VAL A 921 -4.39 12.35 -32.93
C VAL A 921 -4.07 12.51 -31.45
N ILE A 922 -4.15 13.74 -30.94
CA ILE A 922 -3.89 14.04 -29.53
C ILE A 922 -4.96 13.42 -28.62
N SER A 923 -6.24 13.50 -28.98
CA SER A 923 -7.35 13.02 -28.15
C SER A 923 -7.32 11.51 -27.91
N HIS A 924 -6.85 10.75 -28.90
CA HIS A 924 -6.74 9.29 -28.83
C HIS A 924 -5.39 8.79 -28.26
N ALA A 925 -4.46 9.69 -27.95
CA ALA A 925 -3.20 9.30 -27.35
C ALA A 925 -3.41 8.71 -25.94
N VAL A 926 -2.76 7.59 -25.65
CA VAL A 926 -2.74 6.99 -24.31
C VAL A 926 -2.08 7.95 -23.32
N ASN A 927 -0.89 8.46 -23.66
CA ASN A 927 -0.16 9.47 -22.90
C ASN A 927 -0.01 10.76 -23.72
N ILE A 928 -0.91 11.72 -23.49
CA ILE A 928 -0.93 13.00 -24.21
C ILE A 928 0.36 13.79 -23.99
N SER A 929 0.86 13.86 -22.76
CA SER A 929 2.08 14.62 -22.44
C SER A 929 3.30 14.07 -23.20
N LEU A 930 3.43 12.76 -23.33
CA LEU A 930 4.52 12.13 -24.10
C LEU A 930 4.40 12.46 -25.60
N VAL A 931 3.19 12.36 -26.17
CA VAL A 931 2.93 12.72 -27.57
C VAL A 931 3.26 14.18 -27.82
N LEU A 932 2.79 15.10 -26.99
CA LEU A 932 3.09 16.53 -27.17
C LEU A 932 4.60 16.83 -27.10
N ARG A 933 5.33 16.18 -26.19
CA ARG A 933 6.79 16.35 -26.05
C ARG A 933 7.57 15.87 -27.28
N SER A 934 7.08 14.88 -28.02
CA SER A 934 7.76 14.42 -29.24
C SER A 934 7.68 15.45 -30.38
N TYR A 935 6.67 16.32 -30.38
CA TYR A 935 6.53 17.41 -31.36
C TYR A 935 7.17 18.72 -30.90
N HIS A 936 7.08 19.06 -29.61
CA HIS A 936 7.81 20.19 -29.03
C HIS A 936 7.85 20.12 -27.50
N LYS A 937 9.01 20.41 -26.88
CA LYS A 937 9.20 20.38 -25.41
C LYS A 937 8.21 21.26 -24.63
N ASP A 938 7.84 22.40 -25.19
CA ASP A 938 6.94 23.39 -24.58
C ASP A 938 5.46 23.27 -25.02
N ALA A 939 5.11 22.27 -25.84
CA ALA A 939 3.74 22.10 -26.37
C ALA A 939 2.69 21.98 -25.28
N GLU A 940 2.90 21.09 -24.31
CA GLU A 940 2.00 20.86 -23.18
C GLU A 940 1.82 22.14 -22.34
N LYS A 941 2.89 22.91 -22.13
CA LYS A 941 2.87 24.16 -21.36
C LYS A 941 1.99 25.21 -22.05
N LEU A 942 2.11 25.34 -23.37
CA LEU A 942 1.33 26.28 -24.17
C LEU A 942 -0.16 25.90 -24.22
N ILE A 943 -0.48 24.63 -24.52
CA ILE A 943 -1.86 24.13 -24.56
C ILE A 943 -2.51 24.27 -23.19
N SER A 944 -1.77 23.88 -22.14
CA SER A 944 -2.18 24.07 -20.75
C SER A 944 -2.63 25.50 -20.50
N TRP A 945 -1.74 26.47 -20.73
CA TRP A 945 -2.04 27.88 -20.51
C TRP A 945 -3.24 28.35 -21.34
N ALA A 946 -3.28 28.05 -22.64
CA ALA A 946 -4.36 28.50 -23.54
C ALA A 946 -5.75 28.07 -23.05
N CYS A 947 -5.87 26.87 -22.49
CA CYS A 947 -7.16 26.30 -22.12
C CYS A 947 -7.64 26.62 -20.71
N VAL A 948 -6.74 26.95 -19.78
CA VAL A 948 -7.09 27.06 -18.35
C VAL A 948 -6.74 28.42 -17.73
N HIS A 949 -5.89 29.22 -18.37
CA HIS A 949 -5.44 30.50 -17.80
C HIS A 949 -6.59 31.49 -17.57
N PHE A 950 -7.59 31.51 -18.46
CA PHE A 950 -8.75 32.38 -18.33
C PHE A 950 -9.73 31.94 -17.23
N ARG A 951 -9.53 30.74 -16.64
CA ARG A 951 -10.29 30.20 -15.50
C ARG A 951 -11.82 30.16 -15.69
N GLY A 952 -12.29 30.12 -16.93
CA GLY A 952 -13.68 29.86 -17.29
C GLY A 952 -13.84 28.51 -18.00
N TYR A 953 -15.02 28.27 -18.54
CA TYR A 953 -15.36 27.08 -19.31
C TYR A 953 -16.00 27.45 -20.65
N LEU A 954 -15.27 27.14 -21.73
CA LEU A 954 -15.72 27.30 -23.11
C LEU A 954 -15.98 25.90 -23.69
N ALA A 955 -17.15 25.69 -24.27
CA ALA A 955 -17.55 24.42 -24.84
C ALA A 955 -18.17 24.62 -26.22
N THR A 956 -18.10 23.60 -27.08
CA THR A 956 -18.90 23.54 -28.29
C THR A 956 -20.38 23.56 -27.92
N ALA A 957 -21.15 24.47 -28.53
CA ALA A 957 -22.56 24.62 -28.24
C ALA A 957 -23.33 23.36 -28.67
N THR A 958 -24.09 22.78 -27.74
CA THR A 958 -24.92 21.58 -27.93
C THR A 958 -26.27 21.76 -27.24
N GLY A 959 -27.25 20.89 -27.54
CA GLY A 959 -28.57 20.91 -26.92
C GLY A 959 -29.25 22.29 -27.00
N LEU A 960 -29.77 22.78 -25.87
CA LEU A 960 -30.43 24.09 -25.76
C LEU A 960 -29.50 25.28 -26.08
N CYS A 961 -28.18 25.11 -25.98
CA CYS A 961 -27.22 26.15 -26.34
C CYS A 961 -26.94 26.21 -27.84
N LYS A 962 -27.29 25.19 -28.63
CA LYS A 962 -27.06 25.18 -30.08
C LYS A 962 -28.13 26.01 -30.78
N ILE A 963 -27.69 26.96 -31.60
CA ILE A 963 -28.59 27.77 -32.43
C ILE A 963 -28.71 27.12 -33.80
N HIS A 964 -29.94 26.86 -34.23
CA HIS A 964 -30.22 26.28 -35.53
C HIS A 964 -30.28 27.37 -36.62
N ASN A 965 -30.23 26.96 -37.89
CA ASN A 965 -30.34 27.85 -39.06
C ASN A 965 -29.24 28.92 -39.20
N LEU A 966 -28.04 28.65 -38.69
CA LEU A 966 -26.85 29.42 -39.05
C LEU A 966 -26.29 28.95 -40.41
N PRO A 967 -25.54 29.79 -41.15
CA PRO A 967 -24.85 29.40 -42.37
C PRO A 967 -24.06 28.10 -42.24
N ALA A 968 -24.04 27.30 -43.30
CA ALA A 968 -23.29 26.05 -43.33
C ALA A 968 -21.80 26.27 -43.03
N GLY A 969 -21.20 25.37 -42.24
CA GLY A 969 -19.82 25.50 -41.77
C GLY A 969 -19.63 26.42 -40.56
N THR A 970 -20.70 26.95 -39.96
CA THR A 970 -20.58 27.76 -38.74
C THR A 970 -20.28 26.89 -37.52
N HIS A 971 -19.16 27.17 -36.84
CA HIS A 971 -18.86 26.60 -35.53
C HIS A 971 -19.41 27.51 -34.43
N GLN A 972 -20.04 26.90 -33.42
CA GLN A 972 -20.71 27.62 -32.34
C GLN A 972 -20.15 27.14 -31.03
N PHE A 973 -19.72 28.08 -30.20
CA PHE A 973 -19.19 27.82 -28.87
C PHE A 973 -19.93 28.67 -27.85
N VAL A 974 -20.08 28.12 -26.65
CA VAL A 974 -20.70 28.77 -25.51
C VAL A 974 -19.66 28.97 -24.43
N LEU A 975 -19.50 30.22 -23.97
CA LEU A 975 -18.76 30.53 -22.75
C LEU A 975 -19.73 30.29 -21.59
N ALA A 976 -19.80 29.04 -21.14
CA ALA A 976 -20.77 28.58 -20.16
C ALA A 976 -20.57 29.28 -18.81
N ASN A 977 -19.32 29.57 -18.45
CA ASN A 977 -18.99 30.57 -17.45
C ASN A 977 -17.61 31.20 -17.72
N ALA A 978 -17.45 32.48 -17.41
CA ALA A 978 -16.16 33.16 -17.35
C ALA A 978 -15.43 32.85 -16.03
N SER A 979 -14.32 33.56 -15.75
CA SER A 979 -13.63 33.42 -14.47
C SER A 979 -14.55 33.78 -13.29
N PRO A 980 -14.36 33.18 -12.10
CA PRO A 980 -15.19 33.49 -10.93
C PRO A 980 -15.29 34.99 -10.63
N LYS A 981 -14.20 35.74 -10.83
CA LYS A 981 -14.17 37.19 -10.62
C LYS A 981 -15.07 37.94 -11.62
N LEU A 982 -15.01 37.58 -12.91
CA LEU A 982 -15.79 38.24 -13.96
C LEU A 982 -17.28 37.93 -13.83
N GLU A 983 -17.61 36.66 -13.56
CA GLU A 983 -18.98 36.23 -13.33
C GLU A 983 -19.60 36.93 -12.12
N SER A 984 -18.90 36.99 -10.99
CA SER A 984 -19.39 37.71 -9.80
C SER A 984 -19.57 39.20 -10.07
N ALA A 985 -18.65 39.83 -10.78
CA ALA A 985 -18.74 41.24 -11.11
C ALA A 985 -19.95 41.54 -11.99
N PHE A 986 -20.23 40.68 -12.97
CA PHE A 986 -21.40 40.80 -13.85
C PHE A 986 -22.71 40.52 -13.11
N VAL A 987 -22.79 39.42 -12.35
CA VAL A 987 -23.99 39.06 -11.59
C VAL A 987 -24.32 40.11 -10.52
N ALA A 988 -23.32 40.75 -9.92
CA ALA A 988 -23.54 41.84 -8.96
C ALA A 988 -24.24 43.07 -9.58
N GLN A 989 -24.17 43.25 -10.91
CA GLN A 989 -24.84 44.33 -11.62
C GLN A 989 -26.26 43.98 -12.05
N ILE A 990 -26.69 42.71 -11.93
CA ILE A 990 -28.06 42.30 -12.26
C ILE A 990 -29.00 42.92 -11.20
N PRO A 991 -29.89 43.88 -11.57
CA PRO A 991 -30.76 44.52 -10.60
C PRO A 991 -31.73 43.51 -9.97
N LYS A 992 -32.03 43.65 -8.67
CA LYS A 992 -33.02 42.81 -7.98
C LYS A 992 -34.45 43.00 -8.51
N SER A 993 -34.71 44.07 -9.29
CA SER A 993 -35.98 44.38 -9.93
C SER A 993 -35.92 44.08 -11.43
N ASP A 994 -36.77 43.16 -11.90
CA ASP A 994 -37.29 42.83 -13.25
C ASP A 994 -36.60 43.32 -14.55
N THR A 995 -35.32 43.71 -14.52
CA THR A 995 -34.61 44.26 -15.67
C THR A 995 -33.97 43.11 -16.44
N LYS A 996 -34.55 42.78 -17.60
CA LYS A 996 -34.09 41.71 -18.49
C LYS A 996 -32.75 42.09 -19.13
N SER A 997 -31.77 41.17 -19.09
CA SER A 997 -30.55 41.26 -19.91
C SER A 997 -30.90 41.27 -21.40
N VAL A 998 -30.18 42.01 -22.23
CA VAL A 998 -30.38 42.06 -23.69
C VAL A 998 -29.25 41.31 -24.39
N VAL A 999 -29.57 40.66 -25.51
CA VAL A 999 -28.58 40.04 -26.41
C VAL A 999 -28.11 41.08 -27.41
N LEU A 1000 -26.81 41.36 -27.43
CA LEU A 1000 -26.17 42.24 -28.41
C LEU A 1000 -24.93 41.54 -29.00
N PHE A 1001 -24.43 42.04 -30.12
CA PHE A 1001 -23.33 41.43 -30.86
C PHE A 1001 -22.07 42.30 -30.81
N HIS A 1002 -20.91 41.66 -30.71
CA HIS A 1002 -19.60 42.32 -30.83
C HIS A 1002 -18.77 41.64 -31.92
N GLY A 1003 -18.32 42.39 -32.92
CA GLY A 1003 -17.38 41.89 -33.92
C GLY A 1003 -15.95 42.20 -33.55
N THR A 1004 -15.08 41.20 -33.64
CA THR A 1004 -13.66 41.36 -33.35
C THR A 1004 -12.81 40.51 -34.28
N SER A 1005 -11.49 40.71 -34.26
CA SER A 1005 -10.52 39.79 -34.82
C SER A 1005 -10.19 38.67 -33.83
N LEU A 1006 -9.84 37.49 -34.34
CA LEU A 1006 -9.69 36.27 -33.54
C LEU A 1006 -8.46 36.29 -32.62
N ASP A 1007 -7.46 37.10 -32.95
CA ASP A 1007 -6.27 37.40 -32.14
C ASP A 1007 -6.60 37.99 -30.76
N ARG A 1008 -7.76 38.64 -30.60
CA ARG A 1008 -8.18 39.22 -29.32
C ARG A 1008 -8.88 38.25 -28.39
N LEU A 1009 -9.35 37.12 -28.90
CA LEU A 1009 -10.15 36.20 -28.11
C LEU A 1009 -9.43 35.68 -26.85
N PRO A 1010 -8.11 35.38 -26.83
CA PRO A 1010 -7.44 34.96 -25.60
C PRO A 1010 -7.55 36.01 -24.48
N ALA A 1011 -7.32 37.29 -24.81
CA ALA A 1011 -7.45 38.40 -23.88
C ALA A 1011 -8.92 38.62 -23.45
N ILE A 1012 -9.87 38.56 -24.39
CA ILE A 1012 -11.30 38.70 -24.10
C ILE A 1012 -11.80 37.60 -23.17
N LEU A 1013 -11.36 36.35 -23.34
CA LEU A 1013 -11.73 35.26 -22.45
C LEU A 1013 -11.15 35.45 -21.04
N ALA A 1014 -9.92 35.94 -20.94
CA ALA A 1014 -9.22 36.14 -19.66
C ALA A 1014 -9.71 37.36 -18.87
N GLN A 1015 -10.06 38.45 -19.55
CA GLN A 1015 -10.31 39.77 -18.94
C GLN A 1015 -11.75 40.27 -19.15
N GLY A 1016 -12.52 39.65 -20.04
CA GLY A 1016 -13.77 40.21 -20.54
C GLY A 1016 -13.53 41.19 -21.69
N LEU A 1017 -14.60 41.81 -22.18
CA LEU A 1017 -14.48 42.95 -23.08
C LEU A 1017 -14.04 44.16 -22.26
N MET A 1018 -12.98 44.82 -22.72
CA MET A 1018 -12.35 45.95 -22.02
C MET A 1018 -12.56 47.25 -22.82
N VAL A 1019 -12.61 48.38 -22.11
CA VAL A 1019 -12.60 49.71 -22.73
C VAL A 1019 -11.18 50.05 -23.16
N CYS A 1020 -10.88 49.83 -24.45
CA CYS A 1020 -9.56 50.08 -25.03
C CYS A 1020 -9.47 51.40 -25.82
N SER A 1021 -10.44 52.31 -25.70
CA SER A 1021 -10.39 53.61 -26.38
C SER A 1021 -9.16 54.43 -25.96
N GLY A 1022 -8.52 55.10 -26.92
CA GLY A 1022 -7.29 55.87 -26.70
C GLY A 1022 -6.02 55.03 -26.45
N THR A 1023 -6.11 53.69 -26.45
CA THR A 1023 -4.96 52.79 -26.25
C THR A 1023 -4.40 52.26 -27.57
N SER A 1024 -3.22 51.64 -27.53
CA SER A 1024 -2.62 50.93 -28.67
C SER A 1024 -3.48 49.75 -29.18
N LEU A 1025 -4.44 49.28 -28.39
CA LEU A 1025 -5.34 48.18 -28.74
C LEU A 1025 -6.63 48.63 -29.44
N GLN A 1026 -6.88 49.95 -29.51
CA GLN A 1026 -8.03 50.51 -30.25
C GLN A 1026 -7.93 50.15 -31.74
N ARG A 1027 -8.94 49.45 -32.28
CA ARG A 1027 -8.98 49.10 -33.72
C ARG A 1027 -9.62 50.17 -34.59
N THR A 1028 -10.70 50.71 -34.07
CA THR A 1028 -11.67 51.55 -34.75
C THR A 1028 -11.84 52.79 -33.91
N GLY A 1029 -11.98 53.95 -34.54
CA GLY A 1029 -12.15 55.21 -33.81
C GLY A 1029 -13.33 55.17 -32.84
N ALA A 1030 -13.24 55.94 -31.76
CA ALA A 1030 -14.29 56.08 -30.75
C ALA A 1030 -15.32 57.15 -31.15
N VAL A 1031 -15.94 57.02 -32.32
CA VAL A 1031 -16.83 58.04 -32.93
C VAL A 1031 -18.04 58.38 -32.06
N HIS A 1032 -18.52 57.42 -31.26
CA HIS A 1032 -19.65 57.60 -30.34
C HIS A 1032 -19.21 57.72 -28.86
N GLY A 1033 -17.93 57.99 -28.63
CA GLY A 1033 -17.32 58.08 -27.30
C GLY A 1033 -16.55 56.84 -26.91
N ASP A 1034 -15.87 56.93 -25.77
CA ASP A 1034 -15.02 55.86 -25.24
C ASP A 1034 -15.87 54.73 -24.64
N GLY A 1035 -15.58 53.48 -25.04
CA GLY A 1035 -16.32 52.33 -24.53
C GLY A 1035 -16.27 51.10 -25.43
N ILE A 1036 -17.01 50.07 -25.04
CA ILE A 1036 -17.18 48.81 -25.77
C ILE A 1036 -18.38 48.94 -26.70
N TYR A 1037 -18.14 48.75 -28.00
CA TYR A 1037 -19.17 48.88 -29.03
C TYR A 1037 -19.86 47.55 -29.25
N VAL A 1038 -21.18 47.52 -29.11
CA VAL A 1038 -22.05 46.36 -29.39
C VAL A 1038 -23.26 46.81 -30.21
N ALA A 1039 -23.85 45.91 -30.99
CA ALA A 1039 -24.98 46.25 -31.86
C ALA A 1039 -26.17 45.28 -31.69
N GLU A 1040 -27.39 45.79 -31.87
CA GLU A 1040 -28.63 44.97 -31.94
C GLU A 1040 -28.63 44.08 -33.19
N ASP A 1041 -28.15 44.62 -34.31
CA ASP A 1041 -28.03 43.89 -35.57
C ASP A 1041 -26.65 43.22 -35.68
N PRO A 1042 -26.58 41.88 -35.83
CA PRO A 1042 -25.32 41.17 -36.00
C PRO A 1042 -24.59 41.58 -37.28
N ALA A 1043 -25.27 42.03 -38.36
CA ALA A 1043 -24.58 42.42 -39.59
C ALA A 1043 -23.66 43.63 -39.38
N THR A 1044 -24.13 44.61 -38.59
CA THR A 1044 -23.33 45.76 -38.15
C THR A 1044 -22.05 45.32 -37.44
N SER A 1045 -22.14 44.41 -36.47
CA SER A 1045 -20.97 43.88 -35.77
C SER A 1045 -20.10 43.00 -36.66
N PHE A 1046 -20.69 42.25 -37.59
CA PHE A 1046 -19.97 41.35 -38.49
C PHE A 1046 -18.97 42.09 -39.40
N MET A 1047 -19.23 43.36 -39.74
CA MET A 1047 -18.28 44.20 -40.50
C MET A 1047 -16.92 44.36 -39.78
N TYR A 1048 -16.91 44.25 -38.45
CA TYR A 1048 -15.71 44.34 -37.63
C TYR A 1048 -15.01 42.99 -37.41
N ALA A 1049 -15.53 41.91 -37.99
CA ALA A 1049 -15.00 40.55 -37.87
C ALA A 1049 -14.18 40.12 -39.11
N PRO A 1050 -12.86 40.37 -39.17
CA PRO A 1050 -12.03 39.97 -40.29
C PRO A 1050 -11.76 38.45 -40.26
N THR A 1051 -11.41 37.91 -41.41
CA THR A 1051 -10.94 36.53 -41.54
C THR A 1051 -9.57 36.37 -40.89
N SER A 1052 -9.36 35.28 -40.15
CA SER A 1052 -8.09 34.97 -39.49
C SER A 1052 -7.55 33.61 -39.93
N LEU A 1053 -6.22 33.52 -40.03
CA LEU A 1053 -5.50 32.26 -40.26
C LEU A 1053 -5.38 31.48 -38.94
N SER A 1054 -5.29 30.14 -39.07
CA SER A 1054 -5.06 29.23 -37.96
C SER A 1054 -3.69 28.54 -38.07
N TRP A 1055 -3.35 27.75 -37.04
CA TRP A 1055 -2.19 26.88 -37.03
C TRP A 1055 -2.36 25.71 -38.04
N ARG A 1056 -1.23 25.14 -38.48
CA ARG A 1056 -1.14 24.24 -39.65
C ARG A 1056 -2.19 23.10 -39.69
N ASN A 1057 -2.45 22.42 -38.58
CA ASN A 1057 -3.32 21.22 -38.55
C ASN A 1057 -4.69 21.49 -37.88
N SER A 1058 -5.10 22.75 -37.81
CA SER A 1058 -6.41 23.18 -37.33
C SER A 1058 -7.51 22.96 -38.35
N GLY A 1059 -8.72 22.63 -37.87
CA GLY A 1059 -9.94 22.65 -38.69
C GLY A 1059 -10.58 24.03 -38.85
N LEU A 1060 -10.06 25.06 -38.16
CA LEU A 1060 -10.73 26.36 -37.97
C LEU A 1060 -10.00 27.53 -38.68
N SER A 1061 -9.31 27.26 -39.78
CA SER A 1061 -8.64 28.30 -40.57
C SER A 1061 -9.64 29.08 -41.45
N ASN A 1062 -9.29 30.33 -41.80
CA ASN A 1062 -10.09 31.22 -42.63
C ASN A 1062 -11.50 31.50 -42.07
N MET A 1063 -11.58 31.68 -40.75
CA MET A 1063 -12.83 31.96 -40.03
C MET A 1063 -12.92 33.42 -39.59
N ARG A 1064 -14.15 33.93 -39.48
CA ARG A 1064 -14.52 35.25 -38.94
C ARG A 1064 -15.20 35.05 -37.59
N VAL A 1065 -14.86 35.87 -36.59
CA VAL A 1065 -15.41 35.74 -35.23
C VAL A 1065 -16.46 36.80 -34.91
N LEU A 1066 -17.64 36.34 -34.50
CA LEU A 1066 -18.71 37.17 -33.97
C LEU A 1066 -19.02 36.71 -32.55
N LEU A 1067 -19.06 37.65 -31.61
CA LEU A 1067 -19.40 37.37 -30.23
C LEU A 1067 -20.87 37.70 -29.98
N GLY A 1068 -21.53 36.80 -29.25
CA GLY A 1068 -22.84 37.05 -28.67
C GLY A 1068 -22.69 37.45 -27.21
N CYS A 1069 -23.13 38.66 -26.89
CA CYS A 1069 -22.96 39.29 -25.59
C CYS A 1069 -24.29 39.41 -24.87
N GLU A 1070 -24.25 39.17 -23.57
CA GLU A 1070 -25.30 39.45 -22.61
C GLU A 1070 -25.01 40.81 -21.97
N VAL A 1071 -25.94 41.75 -22.07
CA VAL A 1071 -25.73 43.14 -21.64
C VAL A 1071 -26.78 43.55 -20.62
N LEU A 1072 -26.33 44.15 -19.52
CA LEU A 1072 -27.15 44.64 -18.40
C LEU A 1072 -27.28 46.15 -18.46
N GLY A 1073 -28.46 46.65 -18.14
CA GLY A 1073 -28.75 48.08 -18.12
C GLY A 1073 -28.57 48.72 -19.49
N MET A 1074 -29.65 49.13 -20.14
CA MET A 1074 -29.56 49.95 -21.37
C MET A 1074 -29.10 51.39 -21.05
N THR A 1075 -28.19 51.57 -20.08
CA THR A 1075 -27.65 52.86 -19.62
C THR A 1075 -26.51 53.37 -20.52
N GLY A 1076 -26.12 52.60 -21.54
CA GLY A 1076 -25.29 53.09 -22.63
C GLY A 1076 -26.03 54.08 -23.52
N LYS A 1077 -25.30 55.01 -24.14
CA LYS A 1077 -25.88 56.02 -25.03
C LYS A 1077 -26.32 55.31 -26.33
N ARG A 1078 -27.60 54.93 -26.44
CA ARG A 1078 -28.16 54.31 -27.67
C ARG A 1078 -28.08 55.31 -28.81
N MET A 1079 -27.32 54.97 -29.83
CA MET A 1079 -27.23 55.79 -31.05
C MET A 1079 -28.30 55.30 -32.04
N GLY A 1080 -28.84 56.20 -32.87
CA GLY A 1080 -30.01 55.97 -33.73
C GLY A 1080 -29.91 54.82 -34.75
N THR A 1081 -28.78 54.10 -34.79
CA THR A 1081 -28.50 52.95 -35.66
C THR A 1081 -28.54 51.59 -34.94
N GLY A 1082 -28.99 51.53 -33.68
CA GLY A 1082 -29.01 50.28 -32.90
C GLY A 1082 -27.63 49.86 -32.36
N ILE A 1083 -26.67 50.80 -32.37
CA ILE A 1083 -25.34 50.65 -31.77
C ILE A 1083 -25.36 51.19 -30.34
N HIS A 1084 -24.73 50.47 -29.42
CA HIS A 1084 -24.59 50.81 -28.02
C HIS A 1084 -23.11 50.88 -27.63
N VAL A 1085 -22.77 51.88 -26.82
CA VAL A 1085 -21.43 52.06 -26.24
C VAL A 1085 -21.52 51.79 -24.74
N ILE A 1086 -20.89 50.71 -24.29
CA ILE A 1086 -20.86 50.28 -22.89
C ILE A 1086 -19.59 50.85 -22.24
N THR A 1087 -19.77 51.68 -21.21
CA THR A 1087 -18.68 52.36 -20.50
C THR A 1087 -18.21 51.63 -19.24
N ASP A 1088 -19.07 50.80 -18.64
CA ASP A 1088 -18.72 49.92 -17.53
C ASP A 1088 -18.60 48.47 -18.05
N GLU A 1089 -17.39 47.94 -18.03
CA GLU A 1089 -17.03 46.59 -18.46
C GLU A 1089 -17.84 45.50 -17.74
N LYS A 1090 -18.31 45.79 -16.51
CA LYS A 1090 -19.10 44.84 -15.71
C LYS A 1090 -20.53 44.64 -16.23
N ASN A 1091 -20.99 45.50 -17.15
CA ASN A 1091 -22.33 45.42 -17.72
C ASN A 1091 -22.42 44.58 -19.00
N VAL A 1092 -21.31 43.96 -19.44
CA VAL A 1092 -21.27 43.13 -20.64
C VAL A 1092 -20.53 41.82 -20.38
N MET A 1093 -21.14 40.70 -20.78
CA MET A 1093 -20.55 39.37 -20.70
C MET A 1093 -20.61 38.68 -22.05
N VAL A 1094 -19.49 38.13 -22.52
CA VAL A 1094 -19.50 37.24 -23.69
C VAL A 1094 -20.11 35.91 -23.29
N ARG A 1095 -21.11 35.41 -24.02
CA ARG A 1095 -21.72 34.10 -23.78
C ARG A 1095 -21.58 33.17 -24.98
N TYR A 1096 -21.45 33.73 -26.18
CA TYR A 1096 -21.27 32.97 -27.42
C TYR A 1096 -20.05 33.43 -28.20
N VAL A 1097 -19.35 32.46 -28.79
CA VAL A 1097 -18.34 32.69 -29.82
C VAL A 1097 -18.78 31.93 -31.06
N PHE A 1098 -19.03 32.66 -32.14
CA PHE A 1098 -19.37 32.09 -33.43
C PHE A 1098 -18.20 32.24 -34.39
N LEU A 1099 -17.83 31.15 -35.04
CA LEU A 1099 -16.90 31.16 -36.17
C LEU A 1099 -17.65 30.90 -37.46
N PHE A 1100 -17.63 31.89 -38.33
CA PHE A 1100 -18.24 31.84 -39.66
C PHE A 1100 -17.16 31.68 -40.72
N THR A 1101 -17.44 30.94 -41.79
CA THR A 1101 -16.53 30.86 -42.93
C THR A 1101 -16.36 32.24 -43.58
N HIS A 1102 -15.22 32.46 -44.25
CA HIS A 1102 -14.93 33.76 -44.90
C HIS A 1102 -16.04 34.25 -45.87
N SER A 1103 -16.77 33.33 -46.50
CA SER A 1103 -17.84 33.60 -47.46
C SER A 1103 -19.24 33.61 -46.85
N ALA A 1104 -19.38 33.35 -45.54
CA ALA A 1104 -20.68 33.34 -44.89
C ALA A 1104 -21.26 34.77 -44.74
N ASN A 1105 -22.57 34.88 -44.93
CA ASN A 1105 -23.33 36.08 -44.61
C ASN A 1105 -23.55 36.19 -43.10
N SER A 1106 -23.76 37.41 -42.60
CA SER A 1106 -24.14 37.62 -41.20
C SER A 1106 -25.46 36.93 -40.88
N PRO A 1107 -25.62 36.34 -39.68
CA PRO A 1107 -26.90 35.77 -39.26
C PRO A 1107 -27.97 36.87 -39.14
N VAL A 1108 -29.25 36.50 -39.20
CA VAL A 1108 -30.37 37.44 -38.99
C VAL A 1108 -30.71 37.50 -37.50
N ALA A 1109 -30.75 38.70 -36.91
CA ALA A 1109 -31.01 38.91 -35.48
C ALA A 1109 -32.23 38.12 -34.96
N GLY A 1110 -33.36 38.20 -35.68
CA GLY A 1110 -34.61 37.54 -35.30
C GLY A 1110 -34.53 36.01 -35.21
N HIS A 1111 -33.56 35.37 -35.88
CA HIS A 1111 -33.37 33.91 -35.81
C HIS A 1111 -32.48 33.48 -34.64
N VAL A 1112 -31.58 34.35 -34.18
CA VAL A 1112 -30.54 33.99 -33.22
C VAL A 1112 -30.81 34.55 -31.82
N VAL A 1113 -31.36 35.76 -31.71
CA VAL A 1113 -31.56 36.48 -30.44
C VAL A 1113 -32.48 35.72 -29.48
N PRO A 1114 -33.66 35.20 -29.88
CA PRO A 1114 -34.54 34.48 -28.96
C PRO A 1114 -33.89 33.19 -28.42
N ALA A 1115 -33.22 32.43 -29.29
CA ALA A 1115 -32.51 31.22 -28.89
C ALA A 1115 -31.37 31.52 -27.93
N MET A 1116 -30.57 32.55 -28.22
CA MET A 1116 -29.49 33.01 -27.34
C MET A 1116 -30.02 33.49 -26.00
N ALA A 1117 -31.09 34.29 -25.97
CA ALA A 1117 -31.67 34.79 -24.73
C ALA A 1117 -32.16 33.64 -23.84
N SER A 1118 -32.81 32.64 -24.44
CA SER A 1118 -33.23 31.42 -23.75
C SER A 1118 -32.03 30.65 -23.18
N ALA A 1119 -30.98 30.43 -23.99
CA ALA A 1119 -29.79 29.73 -23.56
C ALA A 1119 -29.01 30.48 -22.48
N MET A 1120 -28.84 31.81 -22.60
CA MET A 1120 -28.21 32.66 -21.58
C MET A 1120 -28.99 32.61 -20.26
N CYS A 1121 -30.32 32.66 -20.32
CA CYS A 1121 -31.16 32.48 -19.13
C CYS A 1121 -30.91 31.11 -18.49
N ALA A 1122 -30.94 30.04 -19.28
CA ALA A 1122 -30.73 28.68 -18.80
C ALA A 1122 -29.30 28.48 -18.24
N LEU A 1123 -28.27 29.12 -18.82
CA LEU A 1123 -26.91 29.12 -18.28
C LEU A 1123 -26.84 29.77 -16.88
N ARG A 1124 -27.52 30.90 -16.68
CA ARG A 1124 -27.60 31.60 -15.38
C ARG A 1124 -28.41 30.83 -14.34
N MET A 1125 -29.47 30.15 -14.77
CA MET A 1125 -30.30 29.33 -13.88
C MET A 1125 -29.69 27.95 -13.59
N GLY A 1126 -28.62 27.56 -14.29
CA GLY A 1126 -27.95 26.27 -14.11
C GLY A 1126 -28.68 25.09 -14.74
N TRP A 1127 -29.54 25.33 -15.73
CA TRP A 1127 -30.37 24.29 -16.37
C TRP A 1127 -29.68 23.57 -17.54
N VAL A 1128 -28.48 24.01 -17.95
CA VAL A 1128 -27.74 23.52 -19.14
C VAL A 1128 -26.30 23.17 -18.83
#